data_AF-A0A7L1IH86-F1
#
_entry.id   AF-A0A7L1IH86-F1
#
_cell.length_a   1.000
_cell.length_b   1.000
_cell.length_c   1.000
_cell.angle_alpha   90.00
_cell.angle_beta   90.00
_cell.angle_gamma   90.00
#
_symmetry.space_group_name_H-M   'P 1'
#
loop_
_entity.id
_entity.type
_entity.pdbx_description
1 polymer ?
#
loop_
_entity_poly.entity_id
_entity_poly.type
_entity_poly.pdbx_seq_one_letter_code
_entity_poly.pdbx_strand_id
1 'polypeptide(L)'
;MGKKVKKEVEPPPKDVFDPLLVESKTAATVVLMLSSPEEEVLAKACDALYKFASKADENRVMLLGLGAVEHLYKLISHEDPIVRRNAIMVLGIMASNNDVKKLLRELDVTNSLISQLAPEEDVVIHEFATLCLAHMAVDYTTKIQIFDQGGLEPLVGLLCSPDPDVKKNSLECIYLLVQDFQSHAAVRALNVIPPLLELLKSEYPVIQLLALKTLEEISKDGETRIILGENKGLDCLLQILETNEFSDLHVEALAVLGNCLEDAHTLQLIQQTGGLKKLLSFVEDSTVPDIHKNAAKAITRAAYDSENRKILKEEEVEKCLINLLETDNDGVKVAASEAISAMCENSASKCALGRQGIPRLVQLLSSDNEEVKEAAVTALANLTAASPSNARAAAEADIIEPLVNTLDAQRDGAIANAATALTNLAAQEPFRVNMQSHGVMRALAAPLRSTNSHVQSKAAFAVAAFACDADARTELRNAGGLGPLVELLHSKNNEVRRNACLAVMVCGSDELTAVELCRLGALDILEEINLSIVRKNNYSEAAVENLLNNNLSQKYNRMGYLSSSNIITDGFYDCGQIKPGVKFLSLEELSMQELTDQRAIIFINAKPKERLVLFDLLAFFAIAHLFYRFHCFQYKLRMYIFFYVRKGKVKKEEEKMKEVAQIISKAQDEINPENSHWLPPADLILLDYINDASKTILPLTTTRGQVVALAQFVADKMGGPIERDKLHDFSWELHISEIEFELKSNVVPIGKVKKGTFCHRALLFKVIADRIGIRCTLVRGEYNRAWNEVELVDDSPQGIAGLLLPAKKYIVDLMFEPGFLIKRGSAEADQYKHI
;
A
#
# COMPACT_ATOMS: atom_id res chain seq x y z
N MET A 1 72.25 -5.74 46.76
CA MET A 1 72.35 -6.59 47.96
C MET A 1 72.74 -5.74 49.16
N GLY A 2 71.82 -5.51 50.09
CA GLY A 2 72.08 -4.91 51.39
C GLY A 2 71.24 -5.66 52.42
N LYS A 3 71.89 -6.33 53.38
CA LYS A 3 71.22 -7.06 54.48
C LYS A 3 70.48 -6.05 55.37
N LYS A 4 69.14 -6.04 55.33
CA LYS A 4 68.34 -5.41 56.39
C LYS A 4 68.32 -6.34 57.60
N VAL A 5 68.90 -5.84 58.68
CA VAL A 5 68.88 -6.40 60.03
C VAL A 5 67.44 -6.62 60.47
N LYS A 6 67.11 -7.83 60.95
CA LYS A 6 65.86 -8.11 61.68
C LYS A 6 65.84 -7.21 62.92
N LYS A 7 64.90 -6.26 62.95
CA LYS A 7 64.54 -5.54 64.17
C LYS A 7 63.77 -6.55 65.03
N GLU A 8 64.34 -6.96 66.16
CA GLU A 8 63.60 -7.72 67.16
C GLU A 8 62.39 -6.88 67.60
N VAL A 9 61.21 -7.46 67.43
CA VAL A 9 59.93 -6.88 67.82
C VAL A 9 59.82 -7.06 69.33
N GLU A 10 59.65 -5.96 70.07
CA GLU A 10 59.35 -6.01 71.51
C GLU A 10 58.11 -6.90 71.75
N PRO A 11 58.10 -7.73 72.81
CA PRO A 11 56.94 -8.54 73.12
C PRO A 11 55.73 -7.63 73.39
N PRO A 12 54.53 -7.98 72.88
CA PRO A 12 53.34 -7.19 73.11
C PRO A 12 53.07 -7.07 74.63
N PRO A 13 52.50 -5.95 75.09
CA PRO A 13 52.13 -5.78 76.49
C PRO A 13 51.20 -6.91 76.94
N LYS A 14 51.30 -7.32 78.21
CA LYS A 14 50.66 -8.52 78.80
C LYS A 14 49.11 -8.52 78.82
N ASP A 15 48.48 -7.54 78.19
CA ASP A 15 47.03 -7.34 78.14
C ASP A 15 46.49 -7.33 76.69
N VAL A 16 47.07 -8.13 75.79
CA VAL A 16 46.51 -8.38 74.45
C VAL A 16 45.89 -9.78 74.47
N PHE A 17 44.55 -9.86 74.40
CA PHE A 17 43.83 -11.12 74.23
C PHE A 17 44.21 -11.77 72.89
N ASP A 18 44.28 -13.09 72.86
CA ASP A 18 44.45 -13.86 71.63
C ASP A 18 43.37 -13.48 70.60
N PRO A 19 43.69 -13.40 69.29
CA PRO A 19 42.70 -13.06 68.27
C PRO A 19 41.52 -14.04 68.32
N LEU A 20 40.29 -13.51 68.41
CA LEU A 20 39.06 -14.29 68.44
C LEU A 20 38.93 -15.15 67.17
N LEU A 21 39.13 -16.45 67.28
CA LEU A 21 38.86 -17.41 66.20
C LEU A 21 37.35 -17.66 66.12
N VAL A 22 36.64 -16.79 65.41
CA VAL A 22 35.20 -16.93 65.17
C VAL A 22 34.97 -17.80 63.93
N GLU A 23 35.15 -19.11 64.07
CA GLU A 23 34.82 -20.08 63.01
C GLU A 23 33.44 -20.71 63.27
N SER A 24 32.42 -20.26 62.55
CA SER A 24 31.10 -20.90 62.53
C SER A 24 30.93 -21.80 61.30
N LYS A 25 30.39 -23.00 61.49
CA LYS A 25 30.21 -24.01 60.43
C LYS A 25 28.87 -23.93 59.69
N THR A 26 27.93 -23.09 60.14
CA THR A 26 26.59 -23.00 59.52
C THR A 26 26.25 -21.57 59.12
N ALA A 27 25.70 -21.38 57.92
CA ALA A 27 25.35 -20.07 57.38
C ALA A 27 24.32 -19.33 58.27
N ALA A 28 23.35 -20.05 58.83
CA ALA A 28 22.35 -19.49 59.75
C ALA A 28 22.99 -18.83 60.98
N THR A 29 23.99 -19.47 61.60
CA THR A 29 24.71 -18.88 62.73
C THR A 29 25.49 -17.63 62.32
N VAL A 30 26.12 -17.64 61.13
CA VAL A 30 26.85 -16.47 60.63
C VAL A 30 25.92 -15.29 60.33
N VAL A 31 24.71 -15.55 59.81
CA VAL A 31 23.69 -14.50 59.60
C VAL A 31 23.25 -13.88 60.94
N LEU A 32 23.06 -14.68 61.99
CA LEU A 32 22.75 -14.16 63.32
C LEU A 32 23.86 -13.27 63.89
N MET A 33 25.13 -13.58 63.57
CA MET A 33 26.28 -12.78 64.00
C MET A 33 26.30 -11.36 63.40
N LEU A 34 25.54 -11.10 62.32
CA LEU A 34 25.37 -9.75 61.76
C LEU A 34 24.63 -8.78 62.69
N SER A 35 24.03 -9.28 63.78
CA SER A 35 23.41 -8.46 64.83
C SER A 35 24.33 -8.20 66.02
N SER A 36 25.60 -8.61 65.95
CA SER A 36 26.59 -8.39 67.01
C SER A 36 26.92 -6.90 67.17
N PRO A 37 27.11 -6.40 68.41
CA PRO A 37 27.62 -5.04 68.64
C PRO A 37 29.13 -4.92 68.38
N GLU A 38 29.85 -6.04 68.31
CA GLU A 38 31.30 -6.08 68.15
C GLU A 38 31.71 -6.01 66.67
N GLU A 39 32.46 -4.97 66.29
CA GLU A 39 32.90 -4.70 64.91
C GLU A 39 33.73 -5.85 64.32
N GLU A 40 34.62 -6.45 65.11
CA GLU A 40 35.45 -7.58 64.66
C GLU A 40 34.60 -8.81 64.32
N VAL A 41 33.49 -9.01 65.04
CA VAL A 41 32.54 -10.10 64.79
C VAL A 41 31.75 -9.82 63.52
N LEU A 42 31.29 -8.58 63.33
CA LEU A 42 30.58 -8.16 62.11
C LEU A 42 31.48 -8.31 60.87
N ALA A 43 32.72 -7.83 60.93
CA ALA A 43 33.67 -7.92 59.82
C ALA A 43 33.95 -9.38 59.42
N LYS A 44 34.18 -10.28 60.40
CA LYS A 44 34.40 -11.71 60.15
C LYS A 44 33.13 -12.42 59.66
N ALA A 45 31.95 -12.04 60.16
CA ALA A 45 30.68 -12.57 59.68
C ALA A 45 30.46 -12.22 58.21
N CYS A 46 30.61 -10.94 57.83
CA CYS A 46 30.47 -10.50 56.44
C CYS A 46 31.50 -11.17 55.51
N ASP A 47 32.77 -11.30 55.91
CA ASP A 47 33.79 -12.01 55.12
C ASP A 47 33.44 -13.50 54.91
N ALA A 48 32.96 -14.18 55.95
CA ALA A 48 32.50 -15.56 55.85
C ALA A 48 31.28 -15.70 54.92
N LEU A 49 30.33 -14.77 55.00
CA LEU A 49 29.16 -14.74 54.11
C LEU A 49 29.55 -14.45 52.67
N TYR A 50 30.51 -13.56 52.43
CA TYR A 50 31.00 -13.26 51.09
C TYR A 50 31.62 -14.50 50.43
N LYS A 51 32.49 -15.21 51.17
CA LYS A 51 33.07 -16.49 50.74
C LYS A 51 32.04 -17.60 50.54
N PHE A 52 30.90 -17.54 51.24
CA PHE A 52 29.82 -18.49 51.08
C PHE A 52 28.95 -18.15 49.85
N ALA A 53 28.54 -16.89 49.70
CA ALA A 53 27.70 -16.39 48.60
C ALA A 53 28.38 -16.45 47.23
N SER A 54 29.71 -16.33 47.19
CA SER A 54 30.50 -16.40 45.94
C SER A 54 30.61 -17.81 45.36
N LYS A 55 30.37 -18.87 46.13
CA LYS A 55 30.58 -20.26 45.68
C LYS A 55 29.47 -20.83 44.80
N ALA A 56 28.22 -20.44 45.02
CA ALA A 56 27.07 -21.02 44.34
C ALA A 56 25.83 -20.12 44.45
N ASP A 57 24.95 -20.18 43.45
CA ASP A 57 23.70 -19.41 43.44
C ASP A 57 22.73 -19.89 44.52
N GLU A 58 22.72 -21.20 44.82
CA GLU A 58 21.92 -21.79 45.89
C GLU A 58 22.29 -21.21 47.26
N ASN A 59 23.55 -20.83 47.46
CA ASN A 59 24.00 -20.19 48.69
C ASN A 59 23.40 -18.78 48.82
N ARG A 60 23.25 -18.04 47.71
CA ARG A 60 22.63 -16.70 47.70
C ARG A 60 21.14 -16.81 48.07
N VAL A 61 20.44 -17.80 47.50
CA VAL A 61 19.04 -18.11 47.84
C VAL A 61 18.90 -18.53 49.30
N MET A 62 19.83 -19.34 49.82
CA MET A 62 19.83 -19.74 51.23
C MET A 62 20.01 -18.53 52.16
N LEU A 63 20.97 -17.64 51.85
CA LEU A 63 21.19 -16.43 52.64
C LEU A 63 19.99 -15.48 52.60
N LEU A 64 19.32 -15.36 51.45
CA LEU A 64 18.06 -14.64 51.34
C LEU A 64 16.98 -15.24 52.26
N GLY A 65 16.80 -16.57 52.23
CA GLY A 65 15.83 -17.26 53.11
C GLY A 65 16.14 -17.16 54.61
N LEU A 66 17.39 -16.87 54.97
CA LEU A 66 17.83 -16.63 56.34
C LEU A 66 17.69 -15.15 56.78
N GLY A 67 17.24 -14.25 55.90
CA GLY A 67 17.08 -12.82 56.18
C GLY A 67 18.42 -12.06 56.23
N ALA A 68 19.45 -12.52 55.50
CA ALA A 68 20.76 -11.87 55.53
C ALA A 68 20.74 -10.46 54.90
N VAL A 69 19.91 -10.23 53.88
CA VAL A 69 19.88 -8.99 53.10
C VAL A 69 19.48 -7.79 53.95
N GLU A 70 18.48 -7.94 54.82
CA GLU A 70 17.98 -6.90 55.71
C GLU A 70 18.99 -6.51 56.79
N HIS A 71 19.81 -7.47 57.23
CA HIS A 71 20.91 -7.20 58.17
C HIS A 71 22.06 -6.48 57.46
N LEU A 72 22.46 -6.98 56.29
CA LEU A 72 23.53 -6.39 55.49
C LEU A 72 23.20 -4.96 55.05
N TYR A 73 21.93 -4.69 54.70
CA TYR A 73 21.44 -3.34 54.39
C TYR A 73 21.71 -2.33 55.51
N LYS A 74 21.63 -2.73 56.78
CA LYS A 74 21.95 -1.83 57.90
C LYS A 74 23.45 -1.58 58.04
N LEU A 75 24.27 -2.54 57.60
CA LEU A 75 25.72 -2.50 57.75
C LEU A 75 26.43 -1.75 56.62
N ILE A 76 25.79 -1.50 55.47
CA ILE A 76 26.41 -0.71 54.38
C ILE A 76 26.60 0.78 54.72
N SER A 77 26.02 1.26 55.82
CA SER A 77 26.23 2.61 56.33
C SER A 77 26.87 2.60 57.72
N HIS A 78 27.56 1.52 58.08
CA HIS A 78 28.24 1.37 59.36
C HIS A 78 29.45 2.34 59.46
N GLU A 79 29.72 2.83 60.67
CA GLU A 79 30.81 3.79 60.94
C GLU A 79 32.18 3.16 60.65
N ASP A 80 32.39 1.91 61.08
CA ASP A 80 33.60 1.16 60.76
C ASP A 80 33.71 0.85 59.24
N PRO A 81 34.81 1.27 58.57
CA PRO A 81 35.00 1.09 57.14
C PRO A 81 35.19 -0.38 56.72
N ILE A 82 35.70 -1.26 57.59
CA ILE A 82 35.92 -2.67 57.27
C ILE A 82 34.57 -3.41 57.27
N VAL A 83 33.73 -3.15 58.26
CA VAL A 83 32.35 -3.68 58.33
C VAL A 83 31.56 -3.23 57.10
N ARG A 84 31.60 -1.93 56.79
CA ARG A 84 30.93 -1.36 55.62
C ARG A 84 31.37 -2.00 54.31
N ARG A 85 32.69 -2.06 54.08
CA ARG A 85 33.30 -2.75 52.93
C ARG A 85 32.82 -4.19 52.81
N ASN A 86 32.94 -4.98 53.87
CA ASN A 86 32.58 -6.39 53.81
C ASN A 86 31.07 -6.60 53.60
N ALA A 87 30.22 -5.73 54.16
CA ALA A 87 28.77 -5.78 53.94
C ALA A 87 28.41 -5.52 52.47
N ILE A 88 29.02 -4.50 51.84
CA ILE A 88 28.82 -4.15 50.43
C ILE A 88 29.30 -5.28 49.51
N MET A 89 30.43 -5.92 49.82
CA MET A 89 30.92 -7.08 49.08
C MET A 89 29.89 -8.22 49.01
N VAL A 90 29.25 -8.53 50.15
CA VAL A 90 28.21 -9.57 50.20
C VAL A 90 27.00 -9.16 49.37
N LEU A 91 26.50 -7.92 49.55
CA LEU A 91 25.33 -7.44 48.79
C LEU A 91 25.58 -7.41 47.29
N GLY A 92 26.75 -6.95 46.83
CA GLY A 92 27.08 -6.89 45.41
C GLY A 92 27.02 -8.25 44.72
N ILE A 93 27.56 -9.30 45.36
CA ILE A 93 27.46 -10.68 44.84
C ILE A 93 26.02 -11.20 44.91
N MET A 94 25.30 -10.94 46.01
CA MET A 94 23.93 -11.38 46.18
C MET A 94 22.96 -10.73 45.18
N ALA A 95 23.22 -9.50 44.74
CA ALA A 95 22.38 -8.74 43.80
C ALA A 95 22.28 -9.36 42.40
N SER A 96 23.11 -10.35 42.06
CA SER A 96 22.94 -11.15 40.84
C SER A 96 21.64 -11.97 40.84
N ASN A 97 21.06 -12.27 42.01
CA ASN A 97 19.83 -13.03 42.14
C ASN A 97 18.58 -12.13 42.05
N ASN A 98 17.57 -12.55 41.27
CA ASN A 98 16.36 -11.74 41.03
C ASN A 98 15.51 -11.48 42.28
N ASP A 99 15.39 -12.45 43.20
CA ASP A 99 14.62 -12.27 44.44
C ASP A 99 15.34 -11.33 45.40
N VAL A 100 16.68 -11.39 45.43
CA VAL A 100 17.50 -10.42 46.18
C VAL A 100 17.31 -9.01 45.61
N LYS A 101 17.37 -8.82 44.28
CA LYS A 101 17.11 -7.49 43.67
C LYS A 101 15.74 -6.95 44.03
N LYS A 102 14.72 -7.81 44.04
CA LYS A 102 13.37 -7.41 44.46
C LYS A 102 13.37 -6.90 45.89
N LEU A 103 13.96 -7.63 46.83
CA LEU A 103 14.05 -7.21 48.23
C LEU A 103 14.87 -5.93 48.41
N LEU A 104 16.00 -5.79 47.70
CA LEU A 104 16.83 -4.59 47.73
C LEU A 104 16.08 -3.34 47.27
N ARG A 105 15.18 -3.47 46.27
CA ARG A 105 14.29 -2.38 45.86
C ARG A 105 13.28 -2.02 46.94
N GLU A 106 12.69 -3.01 47.61
CA GLU A 106 11.74 -2.78 48.72
C GLU A 106 12.41 -2.08 49.91
N LEU A 107 13.72 -2.27 50.10
CA LEU A 107 14.54 -1.61 51.11
C LEU A 107 15.09 -0.23 50.69
N ASP A 108 14.80 0.23 49.47
CA ASP A 108 15.30 1.49 48.88
C ASP A 108 16.83 1.68 49.03
N VAL A 109 17.59 0.62 48.75
CA VAL A 109 19.05 0.59 48.96
C VAL A 109 19.84 1.50 48.02
N THR A 110 19.22 1.96 46.93
CA THR A 110 19.88 2.69 45.83
C THR A 110 20.61 3.94 46.33
N ASN A 111 19.99 4.74 47.19
CA ASN A 111 20.58 5.99 47.69
C ASN A 111 21.80 5.70 48.59
N SER A 112 21.69 4.66 49.43
CA SER A 112 22.81 4.20 50.24
C SER A 112 23.97 3.74 49.36
N LEU A 113 23.72 2.96 48.30
CA LEU A 113 24.78 2.53 47.38
C LEU A 113 25.43 3.69 46.62
N ILE A 114 24.66 4.68 46.17
CA ILE A 114 25.19 5.88 45.51
C ILE A 114 26.11 6.66 46.45
N SER A 115 25.76 6.79 47.74
CA SER A 115 26.62 7.44 48.73
C SER A 115 27.98 6.75 48.91
N GLN A 116 28.06 5.44 48.64
CA GLN A 116 29.28 4.65 48.71
C GLN A 116 30.20 4.83 47.48
N LEU A 117 29.74 5.56 46.46
CA LEU A 117 30.53 5.91 45.28
C LEU A 117 31.35 7.19 45.46
N ALA A 118 31.41 7.73 46.68
CA ALA A 118 32.17 8.94 46.97
C ALA A 118 33.68 8.73 46.71
N PRO A 119 34.42 9.73 46.20
CA PRO A 119 35.83 9.58 45.83
C PRO A 119 36.77 9.13 46.97
N GLU A 120 36.40 9.40 48.22
CA GLU A 120 37.13 9.05 49.43
C GLU A 120 36.99 7.59 49.88
N GLU A 121 36.03 6.84 49.33
CA GLU A 121 35.80 5.43 49.70
C GLU A 121 36.84 4.49 49.07
N ASP A 122 36.97 3.29 49.64
CA ASP A 122 37.91 2.28 49.17
C ASP A 122 37.53 1.75 47.78
N VAL A 123 38.52 1.41 46.96
CA VAL A 123 38.30 0.89 45.60
C VAL A 123 37.42 -0.37 45.60
N VAL A 124 37.55 -1.21 46.63
CA VAL A 124 36.70 -2.41 46.78
C VAL A 124 35.25 -2.04 47.10
N ILE A 125 35.02 -0.95 47.83
CA ILE A 125 33.66 -0.45 48.02
C ILE A 125 33.08 0.00 46.67
N HIS A 126 33.85 0.76 45.87
CA HIS A 126 33.41 1.15 44.53
C HIS A 126 33.10 -0.05 43.66
N GLU A 127 33.94 -1.08 43.65
CA GLU A 127 33.78 -2.29 42.82
C GLU A 127 32.43 -2.97 43.09
N PHE A 128 32.15 -3.27 44.36
CA PHE A 128 30.96 -4.02 44.74
C PHE A 128 29.69 -3.17 44.81
N ALA A 129 29.81 -1.86 45.14
CA ALA A 129 28.68 -0.95 45.07
C ALA A 129 28.21 -0.74 43.63
N THR A 130 29.14 -0.51 42.69
CA THR A 130 28.82 -0.38 41.26
C THR A 130 28.32 -1.70 40.67
N LEU A 131 28.87 -2.85 41.08
CA LEU A 131 28.35 -4.17 40.71
C LEU A 131 26.89 -4.35 41.14
N CYS A 132 26.57 -3.97 42.38
CA CYS A 132 25.20 -4.04 42.90
C CYS A 132 24.26 -3.15 42.08
N LEU A 133 24.66 -1.90 41.83
CA LEU A 133 23.88 -0.95 41.05
C LEU A 133 23.67 -1.43 39.61
N ALA A 134 24.70 -1.97 38.94
CA ALA A 134 24.58 -2.51 37.59
C ALA A 134 23.59 -3.68 37.52
N HIS A 135 23.65 -4.63 38.46
CA HIS A 135 22.69 -5.73 38.53
C HIS A 135 21.24 -5.23 38.74
N MET A 136 21.06 -4.20 39.57
CA MET A 136 19.74 -3.62 39.82
C MET A 136 19.24 -2.74 38.68
N ALA A 137 20.13 -2.08 37.93
CA ALA A 137 19.80 -1.22 36.79
C ALA A 137 19.21 -1.98 35.59
N VAL A 138 19.15 -3.32 35.61
CA VAL A 138 18.38 -4.12 34.66
C VAL A 138 16.88 -3.81 34.77
N ASP A 139 16.39 -3.49 35.97
CA ASP A 139 15.00 -3.16 36.23
C ASP A 139 14.70 -1.66 36.00
N TYR A 140 13.68 -1.36 35.19
CA TYR A 140 13.28 0.01 34.84
C TYR A 140 13.05 0.93 36.05
N THR A 141 12.42 0.41 37.11
CA THR A 141 12.17 1.18 38.35
C THR A 141 13.45 1.67 39.01
N THR A 142 14.48 0.83 39.01
CA THR A 142 15.75 1.19 39.65
C THR A 142 16.58 2.11 38.79
N LYS A 143 16.48 2.03 37.45
CA LYS A 143 17.09 3.03 36.57
C LYS A 143 16.61 4.44 36.90
N ILE A 144 15.30 4.62 37.11
CA ILE A 144 14.72 5.89 37.53
C ILE A 144 15.25 6.31 38.90
N GLN A 145 15.28 5.40 39.89
CA GLN A 145 15.80 5.71 41.23
C GLN A 145 17.26 6.17 41.17
N ILE A 146 18.12 5.47 40.41
CA ILE A 146 19.53 5.83 40.26
C ILE A 146 19.67 7.22 39.62
N PHE A 147 18.85 7.50 38.59
CA PHE A 147 18.85 8.79 37.92
C PHE A 147 18.40 9.93 38.83
N ASP A 148 17.23 9.81 39.47
CA ASP A 148 16.63 10.84 40.33
C ASP A 148 17.49 11.14 41.58
N GLN A 149 18.25 10.15 42.05
CA GLN A 149 19.17 10.28 43.18
C GLN A 149 20.56 10.80 42.77
N GLY A 150 20.76 11.20 41.51
CA GLY A 150 22.02 11.78 41.03
C GLY A 150 23.16 10.78 40.86
N GLY A 151 22.86 9.49 40.71
CA GLY A 151 23.87 8.43 40.61
C GLY A 151 24.76 8.48 39.36
N LEU A 152 24.37 9.20 38.30
CA LEU A 152 25.17 9.31 37.08
C LEU A 152 26.50 10.04 37.29
N GLU A 153 26.53 11.11 38.09
CA GLU A 153 27.74 11.90 38.34
C GLU A 153 28.88 11.06 38.97
N PRO A 154 28.66 10.33 40.09
CA PRO A 154 29.71 9.49 40.66
C PRO A 154 30.08 8.31 39.73
N LEU A 155 29.13 7.72 39.01
CA LEU A 155 29.42 6.66 38.05
C LEU A 155 30.34 7.13 36.92
N VAL A 156 30.13 8.35 36.39
CA VAL A 156 31.00 8.94 35.36
C VAL A 156 32.39 9.23 35.93
N GLY A 157 32.47 9.72 37.18
CA GLY A 157 33.76 9.94 37.86
C GLY A 157 34.59 8.66 38.01
N LEU A 158 33.94 7.53 38.26
CA LEU A 158 34.58 6.22 38.43
C LEU A 158 35.10 5.58 37.13
N LEU A 159 34.73 6.10 35.95
CA LEU A 159 35.31 5.65 34.67
C LEU A 159 36.83 5.87 34.59
N CYS A 160 37.36 6.81 35.37
CA CYS A 160 38.80 7.10 35.47
C CYS A 160 39.51 6.29 36.56
N SER A 161 38.82 5.37 37.26
CA SER A 161 39.40 4.52 38.31
C SER A 161 40.64 3.75 37.80
N PRO A 162 41.66 3.48 38.61
CA PRO A 162 42.74 2.58 38.20
C PRO A 162 42.28 1.11 38.09
N ASP A 163 41.15 0.75 38.71
CA ASP A 163 40.66 -0.61 38.80
C ASP A 163 39.73 -0.98 37.63
N PRO A 164 40.01 -2.09 36.91
CA PRO A 164 39.23 -2.48 35.73
C PRO A 164 37.81 -2.93 36.06
N ASP A 165 37.58 -3.56 37.21
CA ASP A 165 36.26 -4.04 37.61
C ASP A 165 35.35 -2.86 37.98
N VAL A 166 35.89 -1.85 38.68
CA VAL A 166 35.20 -0.58 38.94
C VAL A 166 34.82 0.11 37.62
N LYS A 167 35.75 0.20 36.65
CA LYS A 167 35.46 0.79 35.33
C LYS A 167 34.34 0.03 34.62
N LYS A 168 34.46 -1.30 34.54
CA LYS A 168 33.52 -2.16 33.82
C LYS A 168 32.12 -2.08 34.45
N ASN A 169 32.01 -2.15 35.77
CA ASN A 169 30.72 -2.10 36.46
C ASN A 169 30.07 -0.71 36.39
N SER A 170 30.86 0.36 36.55
CA SER A 170 30.38 1.73 36.39
C SER A 170 29.85 1.97 34.98
N LEU A 171 30.61 1.53 33.98
CA LEU A 171 30.24 1.65 32.58
C LEU A 171 29.01 0.81 32.22
N GLU A 172 28.86 -0.39 32.79
CA GLU A 172 27.66 -1.24 32.59
C GLU A 172 26.41 -0.58 33.17
N CYS A 173 26.53 0.01 34.37
CA CYS A 173 25.45 0.77 34.95
C CYS A 173 25.08 1.97 34.07
N ILE A 174 26.05 2.75 33.59
CA ILE A 174 25.79 3.87 32.66
C ILE A 174 25.13 3.38 31.37
N TYR A 175 25.65 2.31 30.77
CA TYR A 175 25.08 1.70 29.55
C TYR A 175 23.59 1.36 29.74
N LEU A 176 23.24 0.70 30.86
CA LEU A 176 21.86 0.37 31.17
C LEU A 176 20.98 1.60 31.37
N LEU A 177 21.51 2.67 31.98
CA LEU A 177 20.80 3.93 32.21
C LEU A 177 20.57 4.71 30.90
N VAL A 178 21.51 4.70 29.95
CA VAL A 178 21.38 5.43 28.67
C VAL A 178 20.53 4.72 27.63
N GLN A 179 20.15 3.46 27.84
CA GLN A 179 19.11 2.83 27.02
C GLN A 179 17.76 3.57 27.13
N ASP A 180 17.55 4.32 28.22
CA ASP A 180 16.39 5.16 28.45
C ASP A 180 16.70 6.64 28.15
N PHE A 181 15.85 7.30 27.36
CA PHE A 181 16.13 8.62 26.79
C PHE A 181 16.29 9.75 27.83
N GLN A 182 15.73 9.58 29.03
CA GLN A 182 15.81 10.57 30.12
C GLN A 182 17.24 10.83 30.59
N SER A 183 18.11 9.82 30.53
CA SER A 183 19.49 9.90 30.99
C SER A 183 20.41 10.67 30.02
N HIS A 184 20.02 10.81 28.75
CA HIS A 184 20.89 11.37 27.71
C HIS A 184 21.30 12.82 28.00
N ALA A 185 20.35 13.66 28.42
CA ALA A 185 20.64 15.06 28.74
C ALA A 185 21.61 15.21 29.92
N ALA A 186 21.46 14.37 30.97
CA ALA A 186 22.36 14.39 32.12
C ALA A 186 23.77 13.90 31.74
N VAL A 187 23.84 12.83 30.93
CA VAL A 187 25.11 12.28 30.43
C VAL A 187 25.86 13.29 29.55
N ARG A 188 25.15 14.12 28.77
CA ARG A 188 25.74 15.26 28.05
C ARG A 188 26.28 16.32 29.02
N ALA A 189 25.50 16.72 30.02
CA ALA A 189 25.91 17.72 31.01
C ALA A 189 27.15 17.30 31.81
N LEU A 190 27.33 15.99 32.03
CA LEU A 190 28.48 15.41 32.72
C LEU A 190 29.72 15.20 31.83
N ASN A 191 29.65 15.56 30.54
CA ASN A 191 30.73 15.40 29.57
C ASN A 191 31.34 13.98 29.56
N VAL A 192 30.50 12.95 29.39
CA VAL A 192 30.93 11.55 29.45
C VAL A 192 31.84 11.11 28.28
N ILE A 193 31.84 11.86 27.18
CA ILE A 193 32.45 11.42 25.92
C ILE A 193 33.97 11.23 26.03
N PRO A 194 34.77 12.19 26.56
CA PRO A 194 36.21 12.00 26.70
C PRO A 194 36.58 10.77 27.57
N PRO A 195 35.95 10.52 28.73
CA PRO A 195 36.11 9.26 29.46
C PRO A 195 35.84 8.02 28.61
N LEU A 196 34.73 7.98 27.85
CA LEU A 196 34.40 6.83 27.00
C LEU A 196 35.45 6.60 25.90
N LEU A 197 35.93 7.67 25.26
CA LEU A 197 36.99 7.56 24.25
C LEU A 197 38.31 7.07 24.83
N GLU A 198 38.63 7.41 26.08
CA GLU A 198 39.82 6.88 26.75
C GLU A 198 39.68 5.39 27.09
N LEU A 199 38.47 4.93 27.43
CA LEU A 199 38.19 3.51 27.69
C LEU A 199 38.34 2.63 26.44
N LEU A 200 38.25 3.20 25.23
CA LEU A 200 38.55 2.48 23.98
C LEU A 200 40.03 2.05 23.89
N LYS A 201 40.92 2.68 24.66
CA LYS A 201 42.35 2.31 24.74
C LYS A 201 42.65 1.30 25.86
N SER A 202 41.63 0.81 26.55
CA SER A 202 41.78 -0.17 27.63
C SER A 202 42.43 -1.47 27.11
N GLU A 203 43.27 -2.10 27.95
CA GLU A 203 43.83 -3.43 27.68
C GLU A 203 42.78 -4.56 27.79
N TYR A 204 41.57 -4.23 28.27
CA TYR A 204 40.47 -5.18 28.48
C TYR A 204 39.39 -5.04 27.40
N PRO A 205 39.23 -6.03 26.50
CA PRO A 205 38.26 -5.98 25.41
C PRO A 205 36.80 -5.78 25.85
N VAL A 206 36.42 -6.33 27.01
CA VAL A 206 35.08 -6.17 27.57
C VAL A 206 34.76 -4.70 27.85
N ILE A 207 35.74 -3.92 28.31
CA ILE A 207 35.58 -2.49 28.59
C ILE A 207 35.47 -1.71 27.28
N GLN A 208 36.31 -2.03 26.28
CA GLN A 208 36.28 -1.38 24.96
C GLN A 208 34.92 -1.58 24.28
N LEU A 209 34.42 -2.82 24.27
CA LEU A 209 33.13 -3.17 23.69
C LEU A 209 31.97 -2.44 24.37
N LEU A 210 31.97 -2.42 25.71
CA LEU A 210 30.93 -1.77 26.48
C LEU A 210 30.96 -0.24 26.32
N ALA A 211 32.15 0.35 26.12
CA ALA A 211 32.30 1.77 25.83
C ALA A 211 31.72 2.11 24.45
N LEU A 212 31.97 1.28 23.42
CA LEU A 212 31.36 1.44 22.11
C LEU A 212 29.83 1.28 22.14
N LYS A 213 29.30 0.29 22.86
CA LYS A 213 27.85 0.13 23.03
C LYS A 213 27.21 1.32 23.74
N THR A 214 27.89 1.89 24.73
CA THR A 214 27.45 3.11 25.40
C THR A 214 27.45 4.29 24.43
N LEU A 215 28.53 4.47 23.65
CA LEU A 215 28.63 5.49 22.60
C LEU A 215 27.54 5.32 21.53
N GLU A 216 27.21 4.08 21.14
CA GLU A 216 26.18 3.78 20.15
C GLU A 216 24.80 4.25 20.62
N GLU A 217 24.45 3.97 21.88
CA GLU A 217 23.17 4.41 22.46
C GLU A 217 23.08 5.93 22.55
N ILE A 218 24.11 6.61 23.07
CA ILE A 218 24.07 8.07 23.24
C ILE A 218 24.21 8.84 21.92
N SER A 219 24.83 8.26 20.88
CA SER A 219 24.98 8.91 19.57
C SER A 219 23.71 8.93 18.71
N LYS A 220 22.64 8.25 19.16
CA LYS A 220 21.29 8.43 18.58
C LYS A 220 20.77 9.86 18.77
N ASP A 221 21.24 10.56 19.81
CA ASP A 221 20.96 11.97 20.06
C ASP A 221 21.91 12.88 19.26
N GLY A 222 21.35 13.90 18.58
CA GLY A 222 22.09 14.78 17.69
C GLY A 222 23.13 15.67 18.38
N GLU A 223 22.86 16.15 19.60
CA GLU A 223 23.82 16.99 20.33
C GLU A 223 25.05 16.16 20.75
N THR A 224 24.84 14.92 21.18
CA THR A 224 25.93 14.01 21.51
C THR A 224 26.86 13.76 20.32
N ARG A 225 26.31 13.66 19.10
CA ARG A 225 27.14 13.48 17.88
C ARG A 225 28.07 14.67 17.63
N ILE A 226 27.58 15.89 17.87
CA ILE A 226 28.39 17.11 17.74
C ILE A 226 29.54 17.08 18.74
N ILE A 227 29.26 16.80 20.01
CA ILE A 227 30.28 16.73 21.07
C ILE A 227 31.29 15.60 20.77
N LEU A 228 30.85 14.47 20.22
CA LEU A 228 31.73 13.38 19.79
C LEU A 228 32.68 13.83 18.68
N GLY A 229 32.20 14.62 17.72
CA GLY A 229 33.03 15.24 16.69
C GLY A 229 34.07 16.21 17.26
N GLU A 230 33.67 17.10 18.17
CA GLU A 230 34.56 18.08 18.83
C GLU A 230 35.71 17.41 19.61
N ASN A 231 35.44 16.23 20.18
CA ASN A 231 36.42 15.44 20.94
C ASN A 231 37.25 14.48 20.08
N LYS A 232 37.28 14.66 18.75
CA LYS A 232 37.99 13.79 17.80
C LYS A 232 37.57 12.32 17.90
N GLY A 233 36.33 12.06 18.31
CA GLY A 233 35.79 10.70 18.42
C GLY A 233 35.75 9.98 17.07
N LEU A 234 35.51 10.72 15.98
CA LEU A 234 35.49 10.17 14.62
C LEU A 234 36.86 9.61 14.20
N ASP A 235 37.94 10.33 14.48
CA ASP A 235 39.31 9.88 14.19
C ASP A 235 39.63 8.60 14.98
N CYS A 236 39.21 8.54 16.25
CA CYS A 236 39.40 7.38 17.10
C CYS A 236 38.65 6.15 16.56
N LEU A 237 37.39 6.31 16.13
CA LEU A 237 36.59 5.22 15.57
C LEU A 237 37.14 4.73 14.22
N LEU A 238 37.59 5.65 13.35
CA LEU A 238 38.25 5.28 12.09
C LEU A 238 39.56 4.52 12.34
N GLN A 239 40.35 4.91 13.33
CA GLN A 239 41.56 4.19 13.72
C GLN A 239 41.24 2.76 14.21
N ILE A 240 40.12 2.56 14.92
CA ILE A 240 39.67 1.22 15.34
C ILE A 240 39.38 0.35 14.12
N LEU A 241 38.67 0.88 13.12
CA LEU A 241 38.35 0.16 11.87
C LEU A 241 39.60 -0.16 11.04
N GLU A 242 40.62 0.70 11.05
CA GLU A 242 41.89 0.46 10.35
C GLU A 242 42.77 -0.63 11.02
N THR A 243 42.50 -0.94 12.29
CA THR A 243 43.33 -1.85 13.08
C THR A 243 42.71 -3.25 13.11
N ASN A 244 43.32 -4.19 12.40
CA ASN A 244 42.85 -5.58 12.31
C ASN A 244 42.76 -6.31 13.67
N GLU A 245 43.57 -5.91 14.66
CA GLU A 245 43.54 -6.48 16.01
C GLU A 245 42.22 -6.18 16.74
N PHE A 246 41.49 -5.13 16.32
CA PHE A 246 40.19 -4.75 16.88
C PHE A 246 38.99 -5.30 16.09
N SER A 247 39.17 -6.40 15.36
CA SER A 247 38.09 -7.02 14.56
C SER A 247 36.79 -7.27 15.34
N ASP A 248 36.88 -7.64 16.62
CA ASP A 248 35.72 -7.85 17.50
C ASP A 248 34.96 -6.56 17.84
N LEU A 249 35.56 -5.39 17.61
CA LEU A 249 34.99 -4.06 17.89
C LEU A 249 34.49 -3.34 16.64
N HIS A 250 34.84 -3.85 15.44
CA HIS A 250 34.56 -3.17 14.18
C HIS A 250 33.06 -2.95 13.95
N VAL A 251 32.22 -3.90 14.36
CA VAL A 251 30.76 -3.83 14.19
C VAL A 251 30.17 -2.67 15.00
N GLU A 252 30.50 -2.57 16.29
CA GLU A 252 30.03 -1.51 17.18
C GLU A 252 30.66 -0.15 16.82
N ALA A 253 31.95 -0.12 16.46
CA ALA A 253 32.61 1.12 16.03
C ALA A 253 31.95 1.70 14.77
N LEU A 254 31.60 0.84 13.81
CA LEU A 254 30.86 1.21 12.61
C LEU A 254 29.44 1.68 12.92
N ALA A 255 28.77 1.09 13.91
CA ALA A 255 27.44 1.53 14.34
C ALA A 255 27.46 2.95 14.91
N VAL A 256 28.45 3.27 15.77
CA VAL A 256 28.66 4.64 16.29
C VAL A 256 28.96 5.61 15.15
N LEU A 257 29.90 5.26 14.26
CA LEU A 257 30.20 6.08 13.08
C LEU A 257 28.95 6.30 12.22
N GLY A 258 28.17 5.26 12.00
CA GLY A 258 26.95 5.32 11.20
C GLY A 258 25.90 6.28 11.74
N ASN A 259 25.76 6.40 13.07
CA ASN A 259 24.93 7.43 13.68
C ASN A 259 25.49 8.82 13.40
N CYS A 260 26.82 8.99 13.46
CA CYS A 260 27.51 10.25 13.16
C CYS A 260 27.35 10.70 11.69
N LEU A 261 27.27 9.76 10.74
CA LEU A 261 27.11 10.08 9.31
C LEU A 261 25.74 10.68 8.97
N GLU A 262 24.76 10.62 9.88
CA GLU A 262 23.47 11.28 9.71
C GLU A 262 23.60 12.81 9.67
N ASP A 263 24.60 13.37 10.37
CA ASP A 263 24.86 14.81 10.38
C ASP A 263 25.69 15.25 9.16
N ALA A 264 25.16 16.23 8.42
CA ALA A 264 25.76 16.67 7.16
C ALA A 264 27.13 17.33 7.32
N HIS A 265 27.35 18.06 8.41
CA HIS A 265 28.63 18.68 8.69
C HIS A 265 29.70 17.61 8.99
N THR A 266 29.31 16.59 9.76
CA THR A 266 30.15 15.45 10.11
C THR A 266 30.54 14.63 8.88
N LEU A 267 29.59 14.29 8.02
CA LEU A 267 29.87 13.56 6.79
C LEU A 267 30.81 14.35 5.87
N GLN A 268 30.62 15.67 5.76
CA GLN A 268 31.49 16.55 4.98
C GLN A 268 32.93 16.57 5.53
N LEU A 269 33.11 16.62 6.85
CA LEU A 269 34.42 16.58 7.48
C LEU A 269 35.14 15.24 7.23
N ILE A 270 34.41 14.13 7.35
CA ILE A 270 34.93 12.78 7.08
C ILE A 270 35.28 12.62 5.59
N GLN A 271 34.52 13.23 4.69
CA GLN A 271 34.84 13.26 3.26
C GLN A 271 36.14 14.03 2.99
N GLN A 272 36.27 15.25 3.53
CA GLN A 272 37.46 16.11 3.31
C GLN A 272 38.76 15.49 3.85
N THR A 273 38.67 14.68 4.91
CA THR A 273 39.81 13.95 5.48
C THR A 273 40.10 12.64 4.75
N GLY A 274 39.29 12.27 3.74
CA GLY A 274 39.38 11.00 3.03
C GLY A 274 38.91 9.78 3.83
N GLY A 275 38.34 10.00 5.02
CA GLY A 275 37.85 8.94 5.90
C GLY A 275 36.68 8.16 5.29
N LEU A 276 35.81 8.82 4.52
CA LEU A 276 34.67 8.15 3.87
C LEU A 276 35.14 7.13 2.83
N LYS A 277 36.13 7.48 2.02
CA LYS A 277 36.73 6.57 1.04
C LYS A 277 37.38 5.35 1.71
N LYS A 278 38.07 5.56 2.83
CA LYS A 278 38.66 4.47 3.62
C LYS A 278 37.60 3.55 4.22
N LEU A 279 36.50 4.13 4.72
CA LEU A 279 35.36 3.39 5.23
C LEU A 279 34.76 2.49 4.14
N LEU A 280 34.57 3.03 2.93
CA LEU A 280 34.04 2.26 1.81
C LEU A 280 34.99 1.12 1.39
N SER A 281 36.30 1.36 1.34
CA SER A 281 37.27 0.28 1.07
C SER A 281 37.26 -0.79 2.15
N PHE A 282 37.15 -0.41 3.42
CA PHE A 282 37.04 -1.37 4.53
C PHE A 282 35.79 -2.25 4.40
N VAL A 283 34.66 -1.66 3.99
CA VAL A 283 33.42 -2.39 3.75
C VAL A 283 33.55 -3.33 2.55
N GLU A 284 34.24 -2.94 1.49
CA GLU A 284 34.45 -3.80 0.31
C GLU A 284 35.42 -4.96 0.58
N ASP A 285 36.45 -4.75 1.41
CA ASP A 285 37.45 -5.75 1.75
C ASP A 285 37.00 -6.72 2.86
N SER A 286 35.94 -6.36 3.60
CA SER A 286 35.39 -7.19 4.68
C SER A 286 34.71 -8.45 4.15
N THR A 287 34.77 -9.52 4.96
CA THR A 287 33.99 -10.75 4.72
C THR A 287 32.87 -10.93 5.73
N VAL A 288 32.74 -10.02 6.70
CA VAL A 288 31.80 -10.13 7.83
C VAL A 288 30.45 -9.51 7.43
N PRO A 289 29.35 -10.30 7.39
CA PRO A 289 28.05 -9.77 6.97
C PRO A 289 27.51 -8.64 7.85
N ASP A 290 27.79 -8.65 9.16
CA ASP A 290 27.34 -7.59 10.06
C ASP A 290 28.01 -6.24 9.79
N ILE A 291 29.26 -6.23 9.30
CA ILE A 291 29.93 -5.01 8.83
C ILE A 291 29.20 -4.47 7.61
N HIS A 292 28.93 -5.30 6.60
CA HIS A 292 28.19 -4.89 5.40
C HIS A 292 26.79 -4.37 5.74
N LYS A 293 26.07 -5.06 6.65
CA LYS A 293 24.74 -4.67 7.11
C LYS A 293 24.77 -3.31 7.81
N ASN A 294 25.69 -3.11 8.75
CA ASN A 294 25.80 -1.84 9.48
C ASN A 294 26.25 -0.69 8.57
N ALA A 295 27.14 -0.94 7.61
CA ALA A 295 27.54 0.04 6.61
C ALA A 295 26.36 0.49 5.74
N ALA A 296 25.58 -0.45 5.21
CA ALA A 296 24.40 -0.12 4.41
C ALA A 296 23.33 0.63 5.23
N LYS A 297 23.14 0.28 6.51
CA LYS A 297 22.26 1.03 7.42
C LYS A 297 22.77 2.44 7.70
N ALA A 298 24.07 2.62 7.89
CA ALA A 298 24.69 3.92 8.05
C ALA A 298 24.47 4.80 6.81
N ILE A 299 24.68 4.24 5.62
CA ILE A 299 24.42 4.92 4.34
C ILE A 299 22.93 5.29 4.21
N THR A 300 22.02 4.40 4.61
CA THR A 300 20.57 4.66 4.57
C THR A 300 20.20 5.86 5.45
N ARG A 301 20.71 5.92 6.69
CA ARG A 301 20.48 7.05 7.61
C ARG A 301 21.05 8.35 7.08
N ALA A 302 22.31 8.33 6.62
CA ALA A 302 22.95 9.48 6.00
C ALA A 302 22.16 9.99 4.79
N ALA A 303 21.64 9.08 3.96
CA ALA A 303 20.90 9.39 2.74
C ALA A 303 19.53 10.04 2.97
N TYR A 304 19.01 10.13 4.20
CA TYR A 304 17.79 10.91 4.46
C TYR A 304 18.01 12.42 4.27
N ASP A 305 19.23 12.91 4.48
CA ASP A 305 19.59 14.30 4.21
C ASP A 305 20.01 14.52 2.74
N SER A 306 19.53 15.61 2.14
CA SER A 306 19.75 15.89 0.72
C SER A 306 21.18 16.30 0.36
N GLU A 307 21.92 16.93 1.28
CA GLU A 307 23.33 17.27 1.08
C GLU A 307 24.21 16.03 1.25
N ASN A 308 23.89 15.18 2.22
CA ASN A 308 24.57 13.88 2.38
C ASN A 308 24.47 13.01 1.13
N ARG A 309 23.30 12.96 0.48
CA ARG A 309 23.16 12.24 -0.80
C ARG A 309 24.12 12.75 -1.87
N LYS A 310 24.47 14.04 -1.89
CA LYS A 310 25.46 14.58 -2.83
C LYS A 310 26.87 14.14 -2.46
N ILE A 311 27.22 14.17 -1.19
CA ILE A 311 28.53 13.70 -0.69
C ILE A 311 28.72 12.21 -1.00
N LEU A 312 27.73 11.38 -0.68
CA LEU A 312 27.75 9.94 -0.98
C LEU A 312 27.85 9.68 -2.49
N LYS A 313 27.24 10.54 -3.32
CA LYS A 313 27.36 10.46 -4.78
C LYS A 313 28.77 10.75 -5.27
N GLU A 314 29.43 11.76 -4.71
CA GLU A 314 30.80 12.14 -5.08
C GLU A 314 31.81 11.03 -4.79
N GLU A 315 31.58 10.26 -3.72
CA GLU A 315 32.39 9.08 -3.34
C GLU A 315 31.97 7.78 -4.04
N GLU A 316 31.06 7.83 -5.02
CA GLU A 316 30.59 6.67 -5.80
C GLU A 316 30.02 5.51 -4.96
N VAL A 317 29.37 5.81 -3.83
CA VAL A 317 28.79 4.83 -2.89
C VAL A 317 27.85 3.84 -3.59
N GLU A 318 27.25 4.23 -4.72
CA GLU A 318 26.36 3.36 -5.48
C GLU A 318 27.02 2.06 -5.94
N LYS A 319 28.33 2.07 -6.26
CA LYS A 319 29.06 0.85 -6.65
C LYS A 319 29.17 -0.13 -5.49
N CYS A 320 29.54 0.37 -4.30
CA CYS A 320 29.59 -0.40 -3.07
C CYS A 320 28.22 -1.04 -2.77
N LEU A 321 27.13 -0.27 -2.82
CA LEU A 321 25.78 -0.79 -2.59
C LEU A 321 25.37 -1.89 -3.58
N ILE A 322 25.73 -1.76 -4.86
CA ILE A 322 25.45 -2.79 -5.87
C ILE A 322 26.23 -4.07 -5.56
N ASN A 323 27.50 -3.98 -5.17
CA ASN A 323 28.30 -5.14 -4.78
C ASN A 323 27.69 -5.85 -3.56
N LEU A 324 27.16 -5.10 -2.58
CA LEU A 324 26.51 -5.68 -1.41
C LEU A 324 25.24 -6.50 -1.74
N LEU A 325 24.55 -6.20 -2.85
CA LEU A 325 23.42 -7.01 -3.33
C LEU A 325 23.84 -8.41 -3.82
N GLU A 326 25.12 -8.60 -4.20
CA GLU A 326 25.64 -9.88 -4.71
C GLU A 326 26.07 -10.83 -3.59
N THR A 327 26.02 -10.39 -2.33
CA THR A 327 26.37 -11.23 -1.17
C THR A 327 25.32 -12.32 -0.93
N ASP A 328 25.70 -13.43 -0.29
CA ASP A 328 24.74 -14.51 0.04
C ASP A 328 23.89 -14.22 1.28
N ASN A 329 24.18 -13.15 2.03
CA ASN A 329 23.49 -12.85 3.28
C ASN A 329 22.23 -11.99 3.05
N ASP A 330 21.08 -12.52 3.41
CA ASP A 330 19.79 -11.83 3.24
C ASP A 330 19.71 -10.49 4.00
N GLY A 331 20.26 -10.42 5.21
CA GLY A 331 20.27 -9.18 6.00
C GLY A 331 21.09 -8.07 5.33
N VAL A 332 22.15 -8.43 4.60
CA VAL A 332 22.95 -7.49 3.80
C VAL A 332 22.17 -7.04 2.57
N LYS A 333 21.53 -7.96 1.84
CA LYS A 333 20.68 -7.63 0.68
C LYS A 333 19.54 -6.67 1.04
N VAL A 334 18.89 -6.90 2.18
CA VAL A 334 17.84 -6.01 2.71
C VAL A 334 18.41 -4.62 2.95
N ALA A 335 19.47 -4.51 3.77
CA ALA A 335 20.06 -3.21 4.11
C ALA A 335 20.60 -2.47 2.88
N ALA A 336 21.21 -3.17 1.93
CA ALA A 336 21.69 -2.60 0.68
C ALA A 336 20.53 -2.09 -0.20
N SER A 337 19.42 -2.84 -0.28
CA SER A 337 18.23 -2.41 -1.03
C SER A 337 17.57 -1.18 -0.39
N GLU A 338 17.52 -1.10 0.94
CA GLU A 338 17.05 0.08 1.69
C GLU A 338 17.93 1.31 1.42
N ALA A 339 19.26 1.14 1.43
CA ALA A 339 20.19 2.21 1.12
C ALA A 339 20.04 2.72 -0.32
N ILE A 340 19.88 1.80 -1.28
CA ILE A 340 19.61 2.13 -2.69
C ILE A 340 18.31 2.93 -2.80
N SER A 341 17.27 2.51 -2.09
CA SER A 341 15.97 3.18 -2.04
C SER A 341 16.09 4.63 -1.53
N ALA A 342 16.82 4.86 -0.43
CA ALA A 342 17.05 6.19 0.14
C ALA A 342 17.88 7.10 -0.80
N MET A 343 18.88 6.53 -1.49
CA MET A 343 19.71 7.27 -2.44
C MET A 343 18.97 7.71 -3.71
N CYS A 344 17.81 7.11 -4.04
CA CYS A 344 17.04 7.40 -5.26
C CYS A 344 16.43 8.81 -5.32
N GLU A 345 16.36 9.54 -4.20
CA GLU A 345 15.90 10.93 -4.21
C GLU A 345 16.89 11.86 -4.93
N ASN A 346 18.16 11.47 -5.04
CA ASN A 346 19.13 12.18 -5.88
C ASN A 346 19.06 11.65 -7.32
N SER A 347 18.78 12.52 -8.30
CA SER A 347 18.62 12.13 -9.71
C SER A 347 19.87 11.51 -10.34
N ALA A 348 21.07 11.96 -9.94
CA ALA A 348 22.34 11.42 -10.45
C ALA A 348 22.64 10.03 -9.88
N SER A 349 22.37 9.80 -8.59
CA SER A 349 22.46 8.48 -7.96
C SER A 349 21.42 7.52 -8.52
N LYS A 350 20.18 7.98 -8.68
CA LYS A 350 19.11 7.21 -9.32
C LYS A 350 19.47 6.69 -10.70
N CYS A 351 20.12 7.50 -11.53
CA CYS A 351 20.59 7.10 -12.86
C CYS A 351 21.82 6.16 -12.80
N ALA A 352 22.68 6.28 -11.80
CA ALA A 352 23.84 5.40 -11.62
C ALA A 352 23.41 4.01 -11.14
N LEU A 353 22.58 3.97 -10.09
CA LEU A 353 21.98 2.76 -9.53
C LEU A 353 21.12 2.04 -10.58
N GLY A 354 20.36 2.78 -11.39
CA GLY A 354 19.51 2.20 -12.42
C GLY A 354 20.25 1.31 -13.42
N ARG A 355 21.48 1.66 -13.79
CA ARG A 355 22.22 0.94 -14.85
C ARG A 355 22.68 -0.47 -14.48
N GLN A 356 23.03 -0.70 -13.22
CA GLN A 356 23.60 -1.97 -12.76
C GLN A 356 22.80 -2.59 -11.61
N GLY A 357 22.15 -1.78 -10.79
CA GLY A 357 21.35 -2.24 -9.66
C GLY A 357 20.01 -2.84 -10.08
N ILE A 358 19.36 -2.34 -11.14
CA ILE A 358 18.03 -2.84 -11.55
C ILE A 358 18.05 -4.35 -11.88
N PRO A 359 18.94 -4.87 -12.75
CA PRO A 359 18.99 -6.31 -13.02
C PRO A 359 19.18 -7.17 -11.76
N ARG A 360 20.02 -6.70 -10.82
CA ARG A 360 20.25 -7.38 -9.54
C ARG A 360 19.02 -7.38 -8.66
N LEU A 361 18.35 -6.24 -8.52
CA LEU A 361 17.12 -6.13 -7.73
C LEU A 361 15.97 -6.96 -8.33
N VAL A 362 15.87 -7.05 -9.67
CA VAL A 362 14.88 -7.93 -10.32
C VAL A 362 15.13 -9.40 -9.98
N GLN A 363 16.41 -9.84 -9.96
CA GLN A 363 16.76 -11.19 -9.52
C GLN A 363 16.32 -11.46 -8.06
N LEU A 364 16.45 -10.47 -7.17
CA LEU A 364 16.05 -10.59 -5.77
C LEU A 364 14.54 -10.75 -5.55
N LEU A 365 13.70 -10.39 -6.51
CA LEU A 365 12.25 -10.65 -6.44
C LEU A 365 11.92 -12.16 -6.45
N SER A 366 12.85 -12.99 -6.92
CA SER A 366 12.74 -14.45 -6.90
C SER A 366 13.34 -15.10 -5.64
N SER A 367 13.78 -14.32 -4.65
CA SER A 367 14.32 -14.84 -3.38
C SER A 367 13.25 -15.62 -2.60
N ASP A 368 13.60 -16.60 -1.79
CA ASP A 368 12.63 -17.24 -0.87
C ASP A 368 12.33 -16.38 0.36
N ASN A 369 13.18 -15.38 0.63
CA ASN A 369 13.04 -14.49 1.78
C ASN A 369 12.13 -13.29 1.44
N GLU A 370 10.96 -13.22 2.09
CA GLU A 370 9.97 -12.16 1.88
C GLU A 370 10.47 -10.76 2.25
N GLU A 371 11.41 -10.62 3.21
CA GLU A 371 12.01 -9.32 3.53
C GLU A 371 12.94 -8.84 2.42
N VAL A 372 13.69 -9.75 1.81
CA VAL A 372 14.54 -9.44 0.64
C VAL A 372 13.66 -9.01 -0.54
N LYS A 373 12.55 -9.72 -0.81
CA LYS A 373 11.60 -9.31 -1.85
C LYS A 373 11.04 -7.92 -1.60
N GLU A 374 10.55 -7.65 -0.38
CA GLU A 374 9.98 -6.36 -0.01
C GLU A 374 10.99 -5.22 -0.19
N ALA A 375 12.21 -5.39 0.30
CA ALA A 375 13.26 -4.38 0.18
C ALA A 375 13.64 -4.14 -1.29
N ALA A 376 13.77 -5.22 -2.08
CA ALA A 376 14.11 -5.14 -3.49
C ALA A 376 13.02 -4.44 -4.31
N VAL A 377 11.75 -4.79 -4.12
CA VAL A 377 10.64 -4.15 -4.85
C VAL A 377 10.45 -2.69 -4.43
N THR A 378 10.72 -2.36 -3.16
CA THR A 378 10.71 -0.96 -2.68
C THR A 378 11.78 -0.13 -3.40
N ALA A 379 13.01 -0.65 -3.51
CA ALA A 379 14.07 -0.01 -4.26
C ALA A 379 13.72 0.16 -5.75
N LEU A 380 13.12 -0.87 -6.38
CA LEU A 380 12.67 -0.81 -7.78
C LEU A 380 11.55 0.21 -8.00
N ALA A 381 10.56 0.29 -7.11
CA ALA A 381 9.50 1.30 -7.17
C ALA A 381 10.11 2.72 -7.12
N ASN A 382 11.07 2.95 -6.23
CA ASN A 382 11.74 4.24 -6.11
C ASN A 382 12.67 4.54 -7.31
N LEU A 383 13.42 3.56 -7.81
CA LEU A 383 14.29 3.71 -8.99
C LEU A 383 13.51 4.04 -10.27
N THR A 384 12.31 3.48 -10.44
CA THR A 384 11.46 3.68 -11.62
C THR A 384 10.61 4.95 -11.54
N ALA A 385 10.37 5.49 -10.33
CA ALA A 385 9.56 6.69 -10.13
C ALA A 385 10.10 7.88 -10.90
N ALA A 386 9.27 8.46 -11.79
CA ALA A 386 9.63 9.61 -12.64
C ALA A 386 10.95 9.47 -13.41
N SER A 387 11.36 8.23 -13.75
CA SER A 387 12.62 7.96 -14.47
C SER A 387 12.39 7.05 -15.67
N PRO A 388 12.14 7.63 -16.87
CA PRO A 388 11.89 6.85 -18.08
C PRO A 388 13.06 5.93 -18.48
N SER A 389 14.29 6.37 -18.23
CA SER A 389 15.50 5.58 -18.50
C SER A 389 15.58 4.32 -17.63
N ASN A 390 15.27 4.46 -16.34
CA ASN A 390 15.29 3.33 -15.40
C ASN A 390 14.10 2.40 -15.64
N ALA A 391 12.92 2.95 -15.97
CA ALA A 391 11.78 2.14 -16.38
C ALA A 391 12.09 1.29 -17.63
N ARG A 392 12.83 1.85 -18.61
CA ARG A 392 13.31 1.07 -19.75
C ARG A 392 14.34 0.00 -19.36
N ALA A 393 15.33 0.35 -18.53
CA ALA A 393 16.31 -0.62 -18.04
C ALA A 393 15.65 -1.76 -17.24
N ALA A 394 14.58 -1.47 -16.51
CA ALA A 394 13.79 -2.48 -15.81
C ALA A 394 13.01 -3.39 -16.77
N ALA A 395 12.41 -2.82 -17.82
CA ALA A 395 11.77 -3.62 -18.86
C ALA A 395 12.77 -4.52 -19.62
N GLU A 396 13.98 -4.02 -19.89
CA GLU A 396 15.08 -4.80 -20.49
C GLU A 396 15.61 -5.92 -19.57
N ALA A 397 15.35 -5.83 -18.26
CA ALA A 397 15.68 -6.83 -17.26
C ALA A 397 14.51 -7.79 -16.94
N ASP A 398 13.48 -7.85 -17.80
CA ASP A 398 12.32 -8.74 -17.66
C ASP A 398 11.55 -8.59 -16.33
N ILE A 399 11.47 -7.36 -15.79
CA ILE A 399 10.85 -7.07 -14.48
C ILE A 399 9.33 -7.38 -14.39
N ILE A 400 8.63 -7.46 -15.52
CA ILE A 400 7.14 -7.45 -15.56
C ILE A 400 6.56 -8.68 -14.85
N GLU A 401 6.96 -9.88 -15.23
CA GLU A 401 6.45 -11.12 -14.64
C GLU A 401 6.78 -11.23 -13.14
N PRO A 402 8.03 -10.96 -12.68
CA PRO A 402 8.34 -10.88 -11.25
C PRO A 402 7.45 -9.91 -10.47
N LEU A 403 7.16 -8.72 -11.00
CA LEU A 403 6.27 -7.75 -10.33
C LEU A 403 4.82 -8.22 -10.27
N VAL A 404 4.30 -8.81 -11.35
CA VAL A 404 2.93 -9.36 -11.37
C VAL A 404 2.80 -10.48 -10.35
N ASN A 405 3.80 -11.36 -10.23
CA ASN A 405 3.83 -12.42 -9.21
C ASN A 405 3.93 -11.85 -7.78
N THR A 406 4.64 -10.72 -7.59
CA THR A 406 4.78 -10.06 -6.29
C THR A 406 3.46 -9.43 -5.79
N LEU A 407 2.45 -9.25 -6.65
CA LEU A 407 1.12 -8.81 -6.22
C LEU A 407 0.38 -9.84 -5.34
N ASP A 408 0.85 -11.09 -5.30
CA ASP A 408 0.36 -12.18 -4.45
C ASP A 408 1.36 -12.54 -3.32
N ALA A 409 2.28 -11.63 -2.99
CA ALA A 409 3.24 -11.82 -1.90
C ALA A 409 2.56 -11.84 -0.51
N GLN A 410 3.25 -12.32 0.52
CA GLN A 410 2.69 -12.38 1.88
C GLN A 410 2.73 -11.04 2.60
N ARG A 411 3.69 -10.17 2.25
CA ARG A 411 3.93 -8.89 2.92
C ARG A 411 3.24 -7.75 2.18
N ASP A 412 2.41 -7.01 2.89
CA ASP A 412 1.65 -5.87 2.35
C ASP A 412 2.55 -4.82 1.68
N GLY A 413 3.73 -4.55 2.25
CA GLY A 413 4.68 -3.60 1.68
C GLY A 413 5.22 -4.06 0.31
N ALA A 414 5.43 -5.36 0.12
CA ALA A 414 5.84 -5.91 -1.17
C ALA A 414 4.74 -5.72 -2.23
N ILE A 415 3.49 -6.04 -1.89
CA ILE A 415 2.33 -5.88 -2.79
C ILE A 415 2.15 -4.41 -3.20
N ALA A 416 2.17 -3.49 -2.23
CA ALA A 416 1.94 -2.07 -2.48
C ALA A 416 3.06 -1.46 -3.36
N ASN A 417 4.31 -1.84 -3.11
CA ASN A 417 5.45 -1.38 -3.90
C ASN A 417 5.48 -2.05 -5.29
N ALA A 418 5.02 -3.29 -5.44
CA ALA A 418 4.86 -3.92 -6.74
C ALA A 418 3.83 -3.18 -7.60
N ALA A 419 2.66 -2.87 -7.04
CA ALA A 419 1.63 -2.06 -7.72
C ALA A 419 2.17 -0.66 -8.10
N THR A 420 2.99 -0.06 -7.24
CA THR A 420 3.64 1.23 -7.50
C THR A 420 4.66 1.14 -8.64
N ALA A 421 5.54 0.14 -8.63
CA ALA A 421 6.51 -0.10 -9.69
C ALA A 421 5.82 -0.35 -11.05
N LEU A 422 4.78 -1.19 -11.08
CA LEU A 422 3.96 -1.43 -12.28
C LEU A 422 3.34 -0.13 -12.80
N THR A 423 2.83 0.73 -11.90
CA THR A 423 2.26 2.02 -12.28
C THR A 423 3.31 2.97 -12.87
N ASN A 424 4.52 2.98 -12.32
CA ASN A 424 5.63 3.78 -12.85
C ASN A 424 6.02 3.33 -14.27
N LEU A 425 6.07 2.01 -14.51
CA LEU A 425 6.33 1.45 -15.84
C LEU A 425 5.18 1.77 -16.82
N ALA A 426 3.93 1.76 -16.34
CA ALA A 426 2.73 2.01 -17.15
C ALA A 426 2.64 3.43 -17.68
N ALA A 427 3.43 4.37 -17.14
CA ALA A 427 3.57 5.72 -17.68
C ALA A 427 4.08 5.73 -19.12
N GLN A 428 4.73 4.65 -19.58
CA GLN A 428 5.14 4.46 -20.97
C GLN A 428 4.21 3.47 -21.68
N GLU A 429 3.55 3.92 -22.75
CA GLU A 429 2.57 3.11 -23.51
C GLU A 429 3.08 1.73 -23.96
N PRO A 430 4.33 1.56 -24.46
CA PRO A 430 4.80 0.25 -24.91
C PRO A 430 4.84 -0.80 -23.80
N PHE A 431 5.21 -0.39 -22.58
CA PHE A 431 5.27 -1.29 -21.43
C PHE A 431 3.88 -1.64 -20.90
N ARG A 432 2.92 -0.72 -21.04
CA ARG A 432 1.53 -0.95 -20.65
C ARG A 432 0.90 -2.12 -21.41
N VAL A 433 1.05 -2.14 -22.73
CA VAL A 433 0.53 -3.23 -23.59
C VAL A 433 1.22 -4.56 -23.24
N ASN A 434 2.53 -4.54 -22.98
CA ASN A 434 3.25 -5.74 -22.56
C ASN A 434 2.74 -6.28 -21.22
N MET A 435 2.55 -5.40 -20.21
CA MET A 435 2.00 -5.78 -18.90
C MET A 435 0.56 -6.31 -18.99
N GLN A 436 -0.27 -5.79 -19.89
CA GLN A 436 -1.61 -6.34 -20.14
C GLN A 436 -1.56 -7.78 -20.63
N SER A 437 -0.62 -8.11 -21.53
CA SER A 437 -0.45 -9.49 -22.00
C SER A 437 -0.04 -10.49 -20.90
N HIS A 438 0.50 -9.99 -19.77
CA HIS A 438 0.84 -10.77 -18.58
C HIS A 438 -0.31 -10.82 -17.54
N GLY A 439 -1.50 -10.32 -17.87
CA GLY A 439 -2.69 -10.42 -17.01
C GLY A 439 -2.66 -9.51 -15.77
N VAL A 440 -2.03 -8.33 -15.88
CA VAL A 440 -1.88 -7.38 -14.75
C VAL A 440 -3.23 -6.96 -14.16
N MET A 441 -4.27 -6.77 -14.98
CA MET A 441 -5.59 -6.36 -14.49
C MET A 441 -6.27 -7.46 -13.68
N ARG A 442 -6.11 -8.72 -14.09
CA ARG A 442 -6.53 -9.88 -13.29
C ARG A 442 -5.76 -9.96 -11.96
N ALA A 443 -4.44 -9.79 -11.98
CA ALA A 443 -3.61 -9.86 -10.77
C ALA A 443 -3.96 -8.76 -9.75
N LEU A 444 -4.33 -7.56 -10.21
CA LEU A 444 -4.74 -6.45 -9.34
C LEU A 444 -6.08 -6.67 -8.61
N ALA A 445 -6.89 -7.66 -9.00
CA ALA A 445 -8.19 -7.90 -8.38
C ALA A 445 -8.11 -8.34 -6.90
N ALA A 446 -7.06 -9.10 -6.53
CA ALA A 446 -6.87 -9.56 -5.15
C ALA A 446 -6.37 -8.44 -4.22
N PRO A 447 -5.34 -7.64 -4.57
CA PRO A 447 -4.90 -6.48 -3.76
C PRO A 447 -6.01 -5.47 -3.43
N LEU A 448 -7.02 -5.30 -4.29
CA LEU A 448 -8.18 -4.44 -4.00
C LEU A 448 -8.99 -4.91 -2.77
N ARG A 449 -8.94 -6.20 -2.44
CA ARG A 449 -9.63 -6.81 -1.30
C ARG A 449 -8.77 -6.90 -0.04
N SER A 450 -7.53 -6.40 -0.07
CA SER A 450 -6.62 -6.42 1.09
C SER A 450 -7.24 -5.68 2.28
N THR A 451 -6.91 -6.09 3.51
CA THR A 451 -7.26 -5.35 4.73
C THR A 451 -6.37 -4.13 4.96
N ASN A 452 -5.25 -4.03 4.25
CA ASN A 452 -4.29 -2.95 4.39
C ASN A 452 -4.64 -1.77 3.49
N SER A 453 -4.91 -0.60 4.08
CA SER A 453 -5.29 0.59 3.33
C SER A 453 -4.21 1.09 2.37
N HIS A 454 -2.92 0.85 2.66
CA HIS A 454 -1.84 1.22 1.76
C HIS A 454 -1.87 0.36 0.48
N VAL A 455 -2.04 -0.95 0.62
CA VAL A 455 -2.20 -1.88 -0.50
C VAL A 455 -3.43 -1.51 -1.34
N GLN A 456 -4.59 -1.32 -0.71
CA GLN A 456 -5.81 -0.90 -1.41
C GLN A 456 -5.62 0.39 -2.20
N SER A 457 -4.95 1.39 -1.60
CA SER A 457 -4.68 2.68 -2.23
C SER A 457 -3.81 2.54 -3.48
N LYS A 458 -2.71 1.79 -3.39
CA LYS A 458 -1.80 1.56 -4.53
C LYS A 458 -2.40 0.66 -5.60
N ALA A 459 -3.18 -0.36 -5.22
CA ALA A 459 -3.89 -1.22 -6.15
C ALA A 459 -4.95 -0.45 -6.96
N ALA A 460 -5.78 0.38 -6.30
CA ALA A 460 -6.75 1.22 -6.99
C ALA A 460 -6.08 2.22 -7.93
N PHE A 461 -4.95 2.80 -7.52
CA PHE A 461 -4.17 3.69 -8.39
C PHE A 461 -3.59 2.96 -9.61
N ALA A 462 -3.08 1.73 -9.43
CA ALA A 462 -2.62 0.90 -10.52
C ALA A 462 -3.75 0.57 -11.50
N VAL A 463 -4.94 0.20 -11.01
CA VAL A 463 -6.12 -0.02 -11.87
C VAL A 463 -6.42 1.21 -12.73
N ALA A 464 -6.40 2.40 -12.15
CA ALA A 464 -6.61 3.63 -12.91
C ALA A 464 -5.54 3.85 -14.00
N ALA A 465 -4.29 3.45 -13.75
CA ALA A 465 -3.20 3.56 -14.71
C ALA A 465 -3.33 2.56 -15.87
N PHE A 466 -3.91 1.38 -15.64
CA PHE A 466 -4.04 0.34 -16.67
C PHE A 466 -5.40 0.34 -17.40
N ALA A 467 -6.46 0.88 -16.82
CA ALA A 467 -7.83 0.87 -17.36
C ALA A 467 -8.10 1.81 -18.57
N CYS A 468 -7.08 2.15 -19.36
CA CYS A 468 -7.19 3.15 -20.42
C CYS A 468 -7.88 2.66 -21.70
N ASP A 469 -7.79 1.37 -22.03
CA ASP A 469 -8.45 0.75 -23.18
C ASP A 469 -9.57 -0.21 -22.75
N ALA A 470 -10.40 -0.60 -23.74
CA ALA A 470 -11.58 -1.42 -23.50
C ALA A 470 -11.26 -2.87 -23.10
N ASP A 471 -10.10 -3.39 -23.55
CA ASP A 471 -9.68 -4.75 -23.27
C ASP A 471 -9.25 -4.88 -21.81
N ALA A 472 -8.45 -3.94 -21.30
CA ALA A 472 -8.05 -3.87 -19.90
C ALA A 472 -9.26 -3.72 -18.95
N ARG A 473 -10.22 -2.86 -19.31
CA ARG A 473 -11.48 -2.72 -18.53
C ARG A 473 -12.30 -4.00 -18.54
N THR A 474 -12.36 -4.68 -19.68
CA THR A 474 -13.02 -5.99 -19.81
C THR A 474 -12.33 -7.07 -18.98
N GLU A 475 -11.00 -7.09 -18.95
CA GLU A 475 -10.23 -8.03 -18.15
C GLU A 475 -10.51 -7.87 -16.65
N LEU A 476 -10.46 -6.62 -16.14
CA LEU A 476 -10.79 -6.33 -14.74
C LEU A 476 -12.23 -6.72 -14.39
N ARG A 477 -13.18 -6.46 -15.31
CA ARG A 477 -14.58 -6.87 -15.15
C ARG A 477 -14.71 -8.39 -15.05
N ASN A 478 -14.08 -9.13 -15.95
CA ASN A 478 -14.12 -10.59 -15.97
C ASN A 478 -13.39 -11.21 -14.76
N ALA A 479 -12.38 -10.53 -14.23
CA ALA A 479 -11.70 -10.91 -12.98
C ALA A 479 -12.50 -10.59 -11.70
N GLY A 480 -13.66 -9.94 -11.82
CA GLY A 480 -14.49 -9.56 -10.67
C GLY A 480 -13.88 -8.43 -9.83
N GLY A 481 -13.00 -7.60 -10.42
CA GLY A 481 -12.32 -6.49 -9.72
C GLY A 481 -13.18 -5.25 -9.50
N LEU A 482 -14.29 -5.09 -10.24
CA LEU A 482 -15.18 -3.92 -10.11
C LEU A 482 -15.93 -3.90 -8.77
N GLY A 483 -16.33 -5.06 -8.23
CA GLY A 483 -16.99 -5.15 -6.92
C GLY A 483 -16.13 -4.57 -5.78
N PRO A 484 -14.91 -5.10 -5.55
CA PRO A 484 -13.96 -4.53 -4.60
C PRO A 484 -13.71 -3.05 -4.82
N LEU A 485 -13.57 -2.63 -6.08
CA LEU A 485 -13.31 -1.23 -6.40
C LEU A 485 -14.46 -0.33 -5.92
N VAL A 486 -15.71 -0.76 -6.05
CA VAL A 486 -16.89 -0.04 -5.55
C VAL A 486 -16.93 -0.07 -4.02
N GLU A 487 -16.58 -1.18 -3.37
CA GLU A 487 -16.49 -1.27 -1.91
C GLU A 487 -15.48 -0.25 -1.33
N LEU A 488 -14.35 -0.03 -2.03
CA LEU A 488 -13.34 0.96 -1.61
C LEU A 488 -13.85 2.41 -1.61
N LEU A 489 -14.93 2.74 -2.32
CA LEU A 489 -15.57 4.07 -2.26
C LEU A 489 -16.12 4.39 -0.85
N HIS A 490 -16.47 3.36 -0.07
CA HIS A 490 -16.88 3.51 1.33
C HIS A 490 -15.71 3.64 2.32
N SER A 491 -14.46 3.54 1.85
CA SER A 491 -13.30 3.58 2.73
C SER A 491 -13.22 4.90 3.52
N LYS A 492 -12.91 4.77 4.81
CA LYS A 492 -12.64 5.89 5.70
C LYS A 492 -11.29 6.55 5.39
N ASN A 493 -10.36 5.81 4.79
CA ASN A 493 -9.08 6.35 4.37
C ASN A 493 -9.26 7.25 3.13
N ASN A 494 -8.81 8.51 3.23
CA ASN A 494 -8.97 9.51 2.18
C ASN A 494 -8.23 9.15 0.90
N GLU A 495 -7.04 8.56 0.99
CA GLU A 495 -6.21 8.21 -0.16
C GLU A 495 -6.81 7.03 -0.92
N VAL A 496 -7.25 5.98 -0.20
CA VAL A 496 -7.96 4.83 -0.77
C VAL A 496 -9.20 5.29 -1.52
N ARG A 497 -10.07 6.09 -0.87
CA ARG A 497 -11.31 6.57 -1.48
C ARG A 497 -11.04 7.45 -2.70
N ARG A 498 -10.04 8.34 -2.64
CA ARG A 498 -9.64 9.20 -3.77
C ARG A 498 -9.18 8.35 -4.97
N ASN A 499 -8.33 7.36 -4.74
CA ASN A 499 -7.83 6.48 -5.81
C ASN A 499 -8.92 5.55 -6.35
N ALA A 500 -9.85 5.09 -5.51
CA ALA A 500 -11.03 4.35 -5.95
C ALA A 500 -11.93 5.22 -6.85
N CYS A 501 -12.19 6.48 -6.49
CA CYS A 501 -12.93 7.42 -7.36
C CYS A 501 -12.23 7.60 -8.72
N LEU A 502 -10.90 7.73 -8.73
CA LEU A 502 -10.13 7.83 -9.96
C LEU A 502 -10.26 6.57 -10.83
N ALA A 503 -10.09 5.38 -10.23
CA ALA A 503 -10.23 4.12 -10.96
C ALA A 503 -11.64 3.90 -11.50
N VAL A 504 -12.69 4.23 -10.73
CA VAL A 504 -14.09 4.17 -11.18
C VAL A 504 -14.33 5.16 -12.32
N MET A 505 -13.79 6.38 -12.25
CA MET A 505 -13.88 7.36 -13.33
C MET A 505 -13.30 6.84 -14.65
N VAL A 506 -12.10 6.24 -14.59
CA VAL A 506 -11.42 5.69 -15.78
C VAL A 506 -12.16 4.44 -16.29
N CYS A 507 -12.54 3.53 -15.39
CA CYS A 507 -13.30 2.32 -15.74
C CYS A 507 -14.68 2.64 -16.33
N GLY A 508 -15.33 3.71 -15.88
CA GLY A 508 -16.62 4.19 -16.39
C GLY A 508 -16.56 4.86 -17.76
N SER A 509 -15.44 4.76 -18.48
CA SER A 509 -15.26 5.38 -19.81
C SER A 509 -15.82 4.54 -20.97
N ASP A 510 -16.29 3.32 -20.71
CA ASP A 510 -17.04 2.50 -21.68
C ASP A 510 -18.40 2.06 -21.11
N GLU A 511 -19.35 1.82 -22.01
CA GLU A 511 -20.73 1.46 -21.68
C GLU A 511 -20.83 0.18 -20.84
N LEU A 512 -20.13 -0.90 -21.22
CA LEU A 512 -20.26 -2.19 -20.54
C LEU A 512 -19.77 -2.12 -19.09
N THR A 513 -18.63 -1.48 -18.87
CA THR A 513 -18.06 -1.31 -17.53
C THR A 513 -18.85 -0.29 -16.70
N ALA A 514 -19.32 0.80 -17.31
CA ALA A 514 -20.16 1.80 -16.62
C ALA A 514 -21.49 1.20 -16.14
N VAL A 515 -22.16 0.40 -16.98
CA VAL A 515 -23.42 -0.29 -16.61
C VAL A 515 -23.18 -1.22 -15.43
N GLU A 516 -22.10 -2.00 -15.43
CA GLU A 516 -21.78 -2.90 -14.33
C GLU A 516 -21.42 -2.17 -13.03
N LEU A 517 -20.62 -1.09 -13.11
CA LEU A 517 -20.32 -0.24 -11.95
C LEU A 517 -21.59 0.39 -11.36
N CYS A 518 -22.51 0.85 -12.21
CA CYS A 518 -23.81 1.34 -11.78
C CYS A 518 -24.66 0.24 -11.11
N ARG A 519 -24.66 -0.98 -11.66
CA ARG A 519 -25.36 -2.14 -11.08
C ARG A 519 -24.84 -2.50 -9.69
N LEU A 520 -23.53 -2.33 -9.47
CA LEU A 520 -22.88 -2.52 -8.17
C LEU A 520 -23.14 -1.37 -7.18
N GLY A 521 -23.85 -0.31 -7.58
CA GLY A 521 -24.21 0.81 -6.71
C GLY A 521 -23.21 1.96 -6.69
N ALA A 522 -22.20 1.97 -7.57
CA ALA A 522 -21.14 3.00 -7.58
C ALA A 522 -21.69 4.43 -7.66
N LEU A 523 -22.75 4.63 -8.47
CA LEU A 523 -23.33 5.95 -8.70
C LEU A 523 -23.90 6.57 -7.43
N ASP A 524 -24.67 5.80 -6.64
CA ASP A 524 -25.28 6.28 -5.40
C ASP A 524 -24.23 6.64 -4.35
N ILE A 525 -23.17 5.82 -4.26
CA ILE A 525 -22.06 6.05 -3.33
C ILE A 525 -21.28 7.31 -3.73
N LEU A 526 -21.03 7.52 -5.03
CA LEU A 526 -20.34 8.71 -5.52
C LEU A 526 -21.15 10.00 -5.32
N GLU A 527 -22.47 9.93 -5.52
CA GLU A 527 -23.37 11.05 -5.20
C GLU A 527 -23.34 11.38 -3.69
N GLU A 528 -23.39 10.37 -2.81
CA GLU A 528 -23.22 10.56 -1.36
C GLU A 528 -21.87 11.20 -1.01
N ILE A 529 -20.79 10.76 -1.66
CA ILE A 529 -19.46 11.36 -1.51
C ILE A 529 -19.47 12.83 -1.92
N ASN A 530 -20.13 13.17 -3.03
CA ASN A 530 -20.20 14.54 -3.55
C ASN A 530 -21.06 15.48 -2.69
N LEU A 531 -22.01 14.94 -1.90
CA LEU A 531 -22.76 15.71 -0.91
C LEU A 531 -21.94 16.04 0.35
N SER A 532 -20.86 15.28 0.61
CA SER A 532 -20.00 15.48 1.77
C SER A 532 -18.88 16.47 1.49
N ILE A 533 -18.79 17.53 2.28
CA ILE A 533 -17.71 18.53 2.20
C ILE A 533 -16.32 17.89 2.42
N VAL A 534 -16.24 16.84 3.25
CA VAL A 534 -14.97 16.20 3.63
C VAL A 534 -14.59 15.08 2.66
N ARG A 535 -15.57 14.33 2.13
CA ARG A 535 -15.29 13.16 1.28
C ARG A 535 -15.13 13.49 -0.20
N LYS A 536 -15.76 14.57 -0.66
CA LYS A 536 -15.78 15.03 -2.05
C LYS A 536 -14.36 15.25 -2.60
N ASN A 537 -14.15 14.86 -3.86
CA ASN A 537 -12.92 15.13 -4.60
C ASN A 537 -13.21 15.32 -6.10
N ASN A 538 -12.23 15.82 -6.87
CA ASN A 538 -12.45 16.12 -8.30
C ASN A 538 -12.76 14.86 -9.13
N TYR A 539 -12.28 13.69 -8.71
CA TYR A 539 -12.54 12.44 -9.42
C TYR A 539 -13.94 11.89 -9.13
N SER A 540 -14.54 12.18 -7.97
CA SER A 540 -15.89 11.68 -7.65
C SER A 540 -16.97 12.37 -8.50
N GLU A 541 -16.81 13.66 -8.82
CA GLU A 541 -17.71 14.36 -9.74
C GLU A 541 -17.55 13.85 -11.18
N ALA A 542 -16.31 13.76 -11.66
CA ALA A 542 -16.01 13.25 -12.99
C ALA A 542 -16.42 11.78 -13.17
N ALA A 543 -16.32 10.96 -12.11
CA ALA A 543 -16.81 9.58 -12.14
C ALA A 543 -18.33 9.51 -12.34
N VAL A 544 -19.10 10.33 -11.63
CA VAL A 544 -20.57 10.42 -11.82
C VAL A 544 -20.89 10.82 -13.26
N GLU A 545 -20.20 11.84 -13.79
CA GLU A 545 -20.41 12.28 -15.17
C GLU A 545 -20.08 11.18 -16.19
N ASN A 546 -18.94 10.49 -16.04
CA ASN A 546 -18.55 9.40 -16.94
C ASN A 546 -19.52 8.23 -16.90
N LEU A 547 -19.93 7.80 -15.70
CA LEU A 547 -20.91 6.71 -15.53
C LEU A 547 -22.24 7.06 -16.20
N LEU A 548 -22.73 8.29 -16.03
CA LEU A 548 -23.98 8.73 -16.65
C LEU A 548 -23.84 8.91 -18.16
N ASN A 549 -22.72 9.44 -18.66
CA ASN A 549 -22.48 9.61 -20.09
C ASN A 549 -22.38 8.27 -20.83
N ASN A 550 -21.94 7.20 -20.14
CA ASN A 550 -21.85 5.84 -20.67
C ASN A 550 -23.03 4.94 -20.25
N ASN A 551 -24.01 5.46 -19.51
CA ASN A 551 -25.28 4.80 -19.19
C ASN A 551 -26.44 5.79 -19.42
N LEU A 552 -26.75 6.02 -20.70
CA LEU A 552 -27.72 7.04 -21.11
C LEU A 552 -29.13 6.78 -20.58
N SER A 553 -29.54 5.51 -20.44
CA SER A 553 -30.81 5.15 -19.81
C SER A 553 -30.86 5.73 -18.40
N GLN A 554 -29.90 5.39 -17.54
CA GLN A 554 -29.87 5.89 -16.17
C GLN A 554 -29.76 7.42 -16.13
N LYS A 555 -28.95 8.02 -17.01
CA LYS A 555 -28.82 9.48 -17.14
C LYS A 555 -30.15 10.15 -17.44
N TYR A 556 -30.89 9.67 -18.43
CA TYR A 556 -32.17 10.29 -18.79
C TYR A 556 -33.24 10.09 -17.72
N ASN A 557 -33.30 8.90 -17.11
CA ASN A 557 -34.25 8.61 -16.04
C ASN A 557 -33.96 9.44 -14.76
N ARG A 558 -32.69 9.76 -14.46
CA ARG A 558 -32.33 10.62 -13.30
C ARG A 558 -32.40 12.11 -13.59
N MET A 559 -31.76 12.56 -14.67
CA MET A 559 -31.57 13.98 -14.97
C MET A 559 -32.72 14.57 -15.79
N GLY A 560 -33.53 13.73 -16.45
CA GLY A 560 -34.55 14.18 -17.39
C GLY A 560 -33.96 14.86 -18.64
N TYR A 561 -32.66 14.74 -18.88
CA TYR A 561 -31.97 15.50 -19.92
C TYR A 561 -30.89 14.68 -20.62
N LEU A 562 -30.94 14.67 -21.95
CA LEU A 562 -29.85 14.22 -22.83
C LEU A 562 -29.46 15.36 -23.77
N SER A 563 -28.17 15.65 -23.84
CA SER A 563 -27.64 16.67 -24.75
C SER A 563 -27.65 16.18 -26.20
N SER A 564 -27.33 17.07 -27.13
CA SER A 564 -27.15 16.72 -28.54
C SER A 564 -25.92 15.84 -28.81
N SER A 565 -24.99 15.73 -27.86
CA SER A 565 -23.84 14.82 -27.95
C SER A 565 -24.12 13.43 -27.39
N ASN A 566 -25.20 13.25 -26.62
CA ASN A 566 -25.62 11.93 -26.15
C ASN A 566 -26.44 11.24 -27.24
N ILE A 567 -25.85 10.20 -27.84
CA ILE A 567 -26.42 9.44 -28.96
C ILE A 567 -27.08 8.17 -28.41
N ILE A 568 -28.41 8.05 -28.54
CA ILE A 568 -29.13 6.87 -28.09
C ILE A 568 -28.81 5.67 -29.00
N THR A 569 -28.35 4.58 -28.39
CA THR A 569 -28.03 3.31 -29.04
C THR A 569 -29.03 2.20 -28.64
N ASP A 570 -28.88 1.02 -29.24
CA ASP A 570 -29.72 -0.13 -28.94
C ASP A 570 -29.38 -0.65 -27.54
N GLY A 571 -30.40 -0.94 -26.73
CA GLY A 571 -30.25 -1.23 -25.31
C GLY A 571 -30.78 -0.09 -24.41
N PHE A 572 -31.05 1.09 -24.95
CA PHE A 572 -31.62 2.19 -24.19
C PHE A 572 -33.06 1.92 -23.74
N TYR A 573 -33.41 2.30 -22.51
CA TYR A 573 -34.78 2.24 -22.01
C TYR A 573 -35.14 3.43 -21.12
N ASP A 574 -36.42 3.79 -21.16
CA ASP A 574 -37.04 4.81 -20.33
C ASP A 574 -38.13 4.18 -19.45
N CYS A 575 -37.87 4.09 -18.14
CA CYS A 575 -38.83 3.69 -17.13
C CYS A 575 -39.47 4.90 -16.40
N GLY A 576 -39.13 6.12 -16.81
CA GLY A 576 -39.62 7.37 -16.21
C GLY A 576 -38.67 7.98 -15.18
N GLN A 577 -39.08 9.11 -14.62
CA GLN A 577 -38.21 9.88 -13.73
C GLN A 577 -37.98 9.15 -12.41
N ILE A 578 -36.72 8.90 -12.09
CA ILE A 578 -36.30 8.22 -10.86
C ILE A 578 -35.81 9.26 -9.87
N LYS A 579 -36.34 9.19 -8.65
CA LYS A 579 -35.93 10.08 -7.56
C LYS A 579 -34.53 9.71 -7.06
N PRO A 580 -33.74 10.69 -6.58
CA PRO A 580 -32.47 10.40 -5.91
C PRO A 580 -32.63 9.36 -4.80
N GLY A 581 -31.71 8.40 -4.71
CA GLY A 581 -31.73 7.32 -3.71
C GLY A 581 -32.62 6.12 -4.03
N VAL A 582 -33.36 6.13 -5.15
CA VAL A 582 -34.08 4.96 -5.64
C VAL A 582 -33.16 4.16 -6.58
N LYS A 583 -33.04 2.85 -6.33
CA LYS A 583 -32.24 1.92 -7.15
C LYS A 583 -32.73 1.96 -8.59
N PHE A 584 -31.82 2.20 -9.53
CA PHE A 584 -32.08 2.04 -10.96
C PHE A 584 -32.09 0.55 -11.30
N LEU A 585 -33.23 0.03 -11.73
CA LEU A 585 -33.40 -1.39 -12.04
C LEU A 585 -32.92 -1.70 -13.45
N SER A 586 -32.32 -2.87 -13.64
CA SER A 586 -31.94 -3.35 -14.96
C SER A 586 -33.18 -3.65 -15.81
N LEU A 587 -33.01 -3.69 -17.13
CA LEU A 587 -34.10 -4.04 -18.04
C LEU A 587 -34.65 -5.45 -17.78
N GLU A 588 -33.78 -6.39 -17.40
CA GLU A 588 -34.18 -7.76 -17.01
C GLU A 588 -35.01 -7.74 -15.73
N GLU A 589 -34.54 -7.05 -14.68
CA GLU A 589 -35.27 -6.90 -13.40
C GLU A 589 -36.65 -6.26 -13.63
N LEU A 590 -36.70 -5.24 -14.49
CA LEU A 590 -37.95 -4.56 -14.86
C LEU A 590 -38.90 -5.45 -15.64
N SER A 591 -38.39 -6.28 -16.55
CA SER A 591 -39.20 -7.21 -17.36
C SER A 591 -39.87 -8.33 -16.57
N MET A 592 -39.33 -8.64 -15.39
CA MET A 592 -39.84 -9.67 -14.48
C MET A 592 -40.94 -9.15 -13.54
N GLN A 593 -41.20 -7.84 -13.52
CA GLN A 593 -42.25 -7.27 -12.69
C GLN A 593 -43.64 -7.67 -13.21
N GLU A 594 -44.59 -7.84 -12.29
CA GLU A 594 -45.98 -8.09 -12.66
C GLU A 594 -46.55 -6.89 -13.42
N LEU A 595 -47.44 -7.18 -14.38
CA LEU A 595 -48.21 -6.15 -15.08
C LEU A 595 -49.04 -5.40 -14.04
N THR A 596 -48.71 -4.13 -13.84
CA THR A 596 -49.37 -3.22 -12.89
C THR A 596 -49.80 -1.96 -13.64
N ASP A 597 -50.63 -1.11 -13.02
CA ASP A 597 -51.00 0.21 -13.56
C ASP A 597 -49.82 1.22 -13.59
N GLN A 598 -48.58 0.73 -13.46
CA GLN A 598 -47.38 1.55 -13.53
C GLN A 598 -47.04 1.88 -14.99
N ARG A 599 -46.27 2.95 -15.18
CA ARG A 599 -45.87 3.41 -16.50
C ARG A 599 -45.10 2.32 -17.26
N ALA A 600 -45.52 2.05 -18.50
CA ALA A 600 -44.81 1.18 -19.43
C ALA A 600 -43.34 1.61 -19.63
N ILE A 601 -42.44 0.63 -19.69
CA ILE A 601 -41.00 0.85 -19.92
C ILE A 601 -40.77 0.88 -21.42
N ILE A 602 -40.35 2.02 -21.93
CA ILE A 602 -40.14 2.19 -23.37
C ILE A 602 -38.73 1.75 -23.73
N PHE A 603 -38.60 0.76 -24.60
CA PHE A 603 -37.33 0.13 -24.95
C PHE A 603 -36.93 0.38 -26.41
N ILE A 604 -35.64 0.62 -26.62
CA ILE A 604 -35.04 0.94 -27.92
C ILE A 604 -34.07 -0.17 -28.30
N ASN A 605 -34.41 -0.95 -29.33
CA ASN A 605 -33.54 -2.01 -29.83
C ASN A 605 -33.82 -2.34 -31.29
N ALA A 606 -33.14 -1.67 -32.21
CA ALA A 606 -33.25 -1.92 -33.64
C ALA A 606 -32.32 -3.05 -34.11
N LYS A 607 -31.60 -3.74 -33.21
CA LYS A 607 -30.73 -4.87 -33.59
C LYS A 607 -31.57 -6.09 -33.96
N PRO A 608 -31.36 -6.70 -35.13
CA PRO A 608 -31.98 -7.98 -35.46
C PRO A 608 -31.46 -9.06 -34.51
N LYS A 609 -32.32 -10.00 -34.10
CA LYS A 609 -31.91 -11.13 -33.24
C LYS A 609 -30.76 -11.90 -33.90
N GLU A 610 -29.61 -11.99 -33.23
CA GLU A 610 -28.40 -12.72 -33.69
C GLU A 610 -28.65 -14.21 -33.99
N ARG A 611 -29.81 -14.77 -33.62
CA ARG A 611 -30.23 -16.12 -33.96
C ARG A 611 -30.38 -16.37 -35.47
N LEU A 612 -30.60 -15.35 -36.30
CA LEU A 612 -30.67 -15.54 -37.75
C LEU A 612 -29.28 -15.58 -38.42
N VAL A 613 -28.27 -14.96 -37.82
CA VAL A 613 -26.94 -14.89 -38.44
C VAL A 613 -26.16 -16.17 -38.18
N LEU A 614 -26.37 -16.88 -37.06
CA LEU A 614 -25.67 -18.14 -36.80
C LEU A 614 -26.09 -19.25 -37.77
N PHE A 615 -27.36 -19.31 -38.19
CA PHE A 615 -27.81 -20.27 -39.20
C PHE A 615 -27.24 -19.97 -40.59
N ASP A 616 -27.16 -18.70 -40.98
CA ASP A 616 -26.60 -18.29 -42.27
C ASP A 616 -25.06 -18.37 -42.28
N LEU A 617 -24.38 -18.06 -41.17
CA LEU A 617 -22.92 -18.24 -41.02
C LEU A 617 -22.56 -19.73 -40.92
N LEU A 618 -23.32 -20.57 -40.20
CA LEU A 618 -23.10 -22.02 -40.16
C LEU A 618 -23.39 -22.66 -41.53
N ALA A 619 -24.36 -22.17 -42.30
CA ALA A 619 -24.57 -22.57 -43.68
C ALA A 619 -23.41 -22.13 -44.58
N PHE A 620 -22.87 -20.92 -44.39
CA PHE A 620 -21.72 -20.40 -45.14
C PHE A 620 -20.42 -21.13 -44.79
N PHE A 621 -20.18 -21.43 -43.51
CA PHE A 621 -19.04 -22.22 -43.05
C PHE A 621 -19.16 -23.70 -43.45
N ALA A 622 -20.37 -24.28 -43.48
CA ALA A 622 -20.58 -25.64 -44.00
C ALA A 622 -20.28 -25.75 -45.50
N ILE A 623 -20.57 -24.71 -46.28
CA ILE A 623 -20.26 -24.64 -47.72
C ILE A 623 -18.78 -24.34 -47.97
N ALA A 624 -18.15 -23.46 -47.16
CA ALA A 624 -16.73 -23.13 -47.25
C ALA A 624 -15.81 -24.29 -46.82
N HIS A 625 -16.22 -25.08 -45.82
CA HIS A 625 -15.47 -26.24 -45.34
C HIS A 625 -15.52 -27.44 -46.31
N LEU A 626 -16.47 -27.45 -47.26
CA LEU A 626 -16.50 -28.39 -48.39
C LEU A 626 -15.53 -28.01 -49.52
N PHE A 627 -15.26 -26.71 -49.72
CA PHE A 627 -14.42 -26.21 -50.82
C PHE A 627 -12.93 -26.15 -50.47
N TYR A 628 -12.56 -25.95 -49.20
CA TYR A 628 -11.15 -25.77 -48.79
C TYR A 628 -10.37 -27.09 -48.55
N ARG A 629 -11.04 -28.25 -48.61
CA ARG A 629 -10.44 -29.56 -48.30
C ARG A 629 -10.03 -30.41 -49.51
N PHE A 630 -9.88 -29.81 -50.70
CA PHE A 630 -9.57 -30.56 -51.94
C PHE A 630 -8.24 -30.23 -52.63
N HIS A 631 -7.37 -29.34 -52.10
CA HIS A 631 -6.21 -28.93 -52.91
C HIS A 631 -4.84 -28.76 -52.25
N CYS A 632 -4.45 -29.49 -51.20
CA CYS A 632 -3.01 -29.68 -51.02
C CYS A 632 -2.59 -30.93 -50.23
N PHE A 633 -1.56 -31.56 -50.81
CA PHE A 633 -0.60 -32.47 -50.22
C PHE A 633 -0.89 -33.97 -50.18
N GLN A 634 -0.64 -34.53 -51.37
CA GLN A 634 -0.12 -35.87 -51.59
C GLN A 634 1.07 -36.27 -50.67
N TYR A 635 1.21 -37.59 -50.60
CA TYR A 635 2.43 -38.37 -50.40
C TYR A 635 2.97 -38.59 -48.97
N LYS A 636 2.57 -39.77 -48.47
CA LYS A 636 3.41 -40.84 -47.91
C LYS A 636 4.22 -40.53 -46.64
N LEU A 637 3.71 -41.05 -45.52
CA LEU A 637 4.45 -42.04 -44.73
C LEU A 637 3.43 -42.93 -43.97
N ARG A 638 3.08 -44.13 -44.44
CA ARG A 638 3.79 -45.43 -44.40
C ARG A 638 3.24 -46.28 -43.25
N MET A 639 2.75 -47.47 -43.62
CA MET A 639 2.45 -48.62 -42.76
C MET A 639 1.23 -48.54 -41.84
N TYR A 640 0.03 -48.62 -42.43
CA TYR A 640 -0.96 -49.59 -41.96
C TYR A 640 -1.72 -50.15 -43.17
N ILE A 641 -0.98 -50.84 -44.05
CA ILE A 641 -1.56 -51.88 -44.91
C ILE A 641 -1.43 -53.16 -44.10
N PHE A 642 -2.54 -53.73 -43.64
CA PHE A 642 -2.84 -55.12 -43.94
C PHE A 642 -4.31 -55.42 -43.67
N PHE A 643 -4.94 -56.04 -44.65
CA PHE A 643 -6.25 -56.71 -44.64
C PHE A 643 -7.50 -55.91 -45.03
N TYR A 644 -7.86 -56.15 -46.30
CA TYR A 644 -9.19 -56.26 -46.90
C TYR A 644 -9.78 -55.10 -47.70
N VAL A 645 -9.31 -55.08 -48.95
CA VAL A 645 -9.99 -54.66 -50.18
C VAL A 645 -11.15 -55.62 -50.52
N ARG A 646 -12.23 -55.05 -51.10
CA ARG A 646 -13.37 -55.66 -51.86
C ARG A 646 -14.36 -56.46 -50.99
N LYS A 647 -15.67 -56.15 -50.94
CA LYS A 647 -16.61 -55.61 -51.93
C LYS A 647 -17.86 -55.05 -51.22
N GLY A 648 -18.37 -53.93 -51.73
CA GLY A 648 -19.81 -53.78 -52.02
C GLY A 648 -20.81 -53.39 -50.92
N LYS A 649 -21.11 -52.08 -50.88
CA LYS A 649 -22.45 -51.46 -50.85
C LYS A 649 -23.23 -51.32 -49.51
N VAL A 650 -23.38 -50.03 -49.16
CA VAL A 650 -24.54 -49.36 -48.55
C VAL A 650 -24.90 -49.82 -47.13
N LYS A 651 -24.17 -49.29 -46.15
CA LYS A 651 -24.58 -49.10 -44.74
C LYS A 651 -23.44 -48.44 -43.97
N LYS A 652 -23.12 -47.18 -44.29
CA LYS A 652 -22.19 -46.36 -43.48
C LYS A 652 -22.29 -44.84 -43.70
N GLU A 653 -23.44 -44.38 -44.19
CA GLU A 653 -23.82 -42.96 -44.19
C GLU A 653 -24.86 -42.66 -43.10
N GLU A 654 -25.71 -43.62 -42.72
CA GLU A 654 -26.65 -43.46 -41.61
C GLU A 654 -25.98 -43.41 -40.22
N GLU A 655 -24.89 -44.14 -39.99
CA GLU A 655 -24.19 -44.12 -38.69
C GLU A 655 -23.42 -42.80 -38.46
N LYS A 656 -22.89 -42.17 -39.53
CA LYS A 656 -22.23 -40.86 -39.43
C LYS A 656 -23.21 -39.71 -39.25
N MET A 657 -24.42 -39.80 -39.84
CA MET A 657 -25.49 -38.84 -39.54
C MET A 657 -26.02 -38.99 -38.10
N LYS A 658 -25.98 -40.20 -37.53
CA LYS A 658 -26.32 -40.42 -36.11
C LYS A 658 -25.26 -39.83 -35.16
N GLU A 659 -23.97 -39.93 -35.46
CA GLU A 659 -22.92 -39.28 -34.66
C GLU A 659 -23.03 -37.74 -34.69
N VAL A 660 -23.30 -37.14 -35.85
CA VAL A 660 -23.53 -35.68 -35.95
C VAL A 660 -24.83 -35.28 -35.24
N ALA A 661 -25.91 -36.06 -35.36
CA ALA A 661 -27.14 -35.83 -34.62
C ALA A 661 -26.99 -36.00 -33.10
N GLN A 662 -26.11 -36.90 -32.65
CA GLN A 662 -25.83 -37.15 -31.23
C GLN A 662 -24.89 -36.09 -30.63
N ILE A 663 -24.02 -35.48 -31.43
CA ILE A 663 -23.25 -34.28 -31.06
C ILE A 663 -24.17 -33.06 -30.98
N ILE A 664 -25.14 -32.92 -31.89
CA ILE A 664 -26.15 -31.86 -31.84
C ILE A 664 -27.10 -32.05 -30.64
N SER A 665 -27.49 -33.29 -30.32
CA SER A 665 -28.30 -33.58 -29.11
C SER A 665 -27.51 -33.35 -27.82
N LYS A 666 -26.23 -33.73 -27.75
CA LYS A 666 -25.37 -33.40 -26.59
C LYS A 666 -25.13 -31.89 -26.43
N ALA A 667 -25.01 -31.14 -27.52
CA ALA A 667 -24.92 -29.69 -27.49
C ALA A 667 -26.27 -29.01 -27.13
N GLN A 668 -27.39 -29.72 -27.28
CA GLN A 668 -28.71 -29.29 -26.81
C GLN A 668 -28.96 -29.66 -25.35
N ASP A 669 -28.40 -30.76 -24.86
CA ASP A 669 -28.53 -31.23 -23.47
C ASP A 669 -27.58 -30.53 -22.48
N GLU A 670 -26.48 -29.91 -22.94
CA GLU A 670 -25.63 -29.02 -22.11
C GLU A 670 -26.20 -27.60 -21.92
N ILE A 671 -27.35 -27.28 -22.54
CA ILE A 671 -28.11 -26.07 -22.26
C ILE A 671 -29.12 -26.40 -21.16
N ASN A 672 -28.69 -26.24 -19.92
CA ASN A 672 -29.55 -26.35 -18.75
C ASN A 672 -30.74 -25.37 -18.92
N PRO A 673 -32.01 -25.83 -18.94
CA PRO A 673 -33.17 -24.96 -19.20
C PRO A 673 -33.42 -23.90 -18.11
N GLU A 674 -32.72 -24.00 -16.98
CA GLU A 674 -32.84 -23.08 -15.83
C GLU A 674 -31.95 -21.82 -15.94
N ASN A 675 -31.03 -21.73 -16.91
CA ASN A 675 -30.20 -20.52 -17.17
C ASN A 675 -30.49 -19.93 -18.56
N SER A 676 -31.77 -19.74 -18.88
CA SER A 676 -32.19 -18.92 -20.01
C SER A 676 -31.88 -17.45 -19.68
N HIS A 677 -30.70 -16.95 -20.06
CA HIS A 677 -30.43 -15.50 -20.06
C HIS A 677 -31.55 -14.77 -20.81
N TRP A 678 -32.25 -13.86 -20.14
CA TRP A 678 -33.31 -13.08 -20.76
C TRP A 678 -32.73 -12.25 -21.90
N LEU A 679 -33.28 -12.42 -23.11
CA LEU A 679 -32.84 -11.67 -24.29
C LEU A 679 -33.85 -10.57 -24.60
N PRO A 680 -33.40 -9.30 -24.68
CA PRO A 680 -34.29 -8.19 -24.97
C PRO A 680 -34.98 -8.34 -26.34
N PRO A 681 -36.27 -7.96 -26.46
CA PRO A 681 -37.01 -8.07 -27.72
C PRO A 681 -36.39 -7.15 -28.79
N ALA A 682 -36.28 -7.64 -30.02
CA ALA A 682 -35.88 -6.83 -31.16
C ALA A 682 -37.09 -6.05 -31.71
N ASP A 683 -36.86 -4.80 -32.10
CA ASP A 683 -37.86 -3.92 -32.68
C ASP A 683 -37.61 -3.72 -34.18
N LEU A 684 -38.14 -4.65 -34.97
CA LEU A 684 -38.03 -4.60 -36.43
C LEU A 684 -38.78 -3.40 -37.02
N ILE A 685 -39.84 -2.92 -36.33
CA ILE A 685 -40.60 -1.76 -36.80
C ILE A 685 -39.76 -0.49 -36.64
N LEU A 686 -39.05 -0.34 -35.53
CA LEU A 686 -38.09 0.75 -35.35
C LEU A 686 -36.98 0.69 -36.40
N LEU A 687 -36.47 -0.50 -36.72
CA LEU A 687 -35.49 -0.67 -37.79
C LEU A 687 -36.02 -0.18 -39.14
N ASP A 688 -37.25 -0.52 -39.49
CA ASP A 688 -37.92 -0.01 -40.69
C ASP A 688 -38.06 1.52 -40.67
N TYR A 689 -38.45 2.09 -39.53
CA TYR A 689 -38.56 3.55 -39.38
C TYR A 689 -37.21 4.25 -39.60
N ILE A 690 -36.12 3.70 -39.05
CA ILE A 690 -34.77 4.24 -39.24
C ILE A 690 -34.36 4.15 -40.72
N ASN A 691 -34.64 3.03 -41.38
CA ASN A 691 -34.33 2.84 -42.80
C ASN A 691 -35.12 3.80 -43.69
N ASP A 692 -36.40 4.00 -43.43
CA ASP A 692 -37.27 4.92 -44.17
C ASP A 692 -36.80 6.37 -44.00
N ALA A 693 -36.53 6.79 -42.76
CA ALA A 693 -36.00 8.12 -42.47
C ALA A 693 -34.64 8.36 -43.12
N SER A 694 -33.77 7.36 -43.12
CA SER A 694 -32.45 7.42 -43.77
C SER A 694 -32.56 7.61 -45.29
N LYS A 695 -33.61 7.05 -45.93
CA LYS A 695 -33.84 7.20 -47.37
C LYS A 695 -34.54 8.51 -47.74
N THR A 696 -35.41 9.01 -46.89
CA THR A 696 -36.33 10.11 -47.23
C THR A 696 -35.90 11.46 -46.64
N ILE A 697 -35.34 11.48 -45.43
CA ILE A 697 -35.03 12.70 -44.67
C ILE A 697 -33.54 13.06 -44.78
N LEU A 698 -32.64 12.08 -44.62
CA LEU A 698 -31.20 12.31 -44.69
C LEU A 698 -30.74 13.05 -45.97
N PRO A 699 -31.29 12.78 -47.18
CA PRO A 699 -30.88 13.47 -48.40
C PRO A 699 -31.30 14.94 -48.51
N LEU A 700 -32.12 15.47 -47.59
CA LEU A 700 -32.57 16.86 -47.65
C LEU A 700 -31.40 17.84 -47.45
N THR A 701 -31.43 18.96 -48.18
CA THR A 701 -30.30 19.89 -48.32
C THR A 701 -30.06 20.81 -47.12
N THR A 702 -31.07 20.99 -46.25
CA THR A 702 -30.96 21.87 -45.08
C THR A 702 -31.28 21.12 -43.79
N THR A 703 -30.52 21.36 -42.73
CA THR A 703 -30.79 20.78 -41.40
C THR A 703 -32.17 21.19 -40.87
N ARG A 704 -32.62 22.41 -41.19
CA ARG A 704 -33.98 22.86 -40.88
C ARG A 704 -35.02 21.97 -41.59
N GLY A 705 -34.85 21.72 -42.88
CA GLY A 705 -35.73 20.82 -43.65
C GLY A 705 -35.73 19.39 -43.10
N GLN A 706 -34.56 18.87 -42.72
CA GLN A 706 -34.42 17.56 -42.08
C GLN A 706 -35.20 17.45 -40.76
N VAL A 707 -35.09 18.46 -39.89
CA VAL A 707 -35.81 18.50 -38.60
C VAL A 707 -37.33 18.55 -38.81
N VAL A 708 -37.81 19.40 -39.71
CA VAL A 708 -39.24 19.55 -40.01
C VAL A 708 -39.81 18.24 -40.57
N ALA A 709 -39.12 17.64 -41.54
CA ALA A 709 -39.55 16.38 -42.15
C ALA A 709 -39.53 15.22 -41.14
N LEU A 710 -38.54 15.17 -40.24
CA LEU A 710 -38.49 14.17 -39.18
C LEU A 710 -39.63 14.34 -38.17
N ALA A 711 -39.96 15.58 -37.80
CA ALA A 711 -41.07 15.86 -36.88
C ALA A 711 -42.42 15.39 -37.45
N GLN A 712 -42.67 15.65 -38.73
CA GLN A 712 -43.84 15.15 -39.45
C GLN A 712 -43.85 13.63 -39.52
N PHE A 713 -42.73 13.03 -39.89
CA PHE A 713 -42.58 11.56 -39.94
C PHE A 713 -42.90 10.91 -38.59
N VAL A 714 -42.36 11.43 -37.49
CA VAL A 714 -42.62 10.91 -36.14
C VAL A 714 -44.08 11.05 -35.77
N ALA A 715 -44.70 12.21 -36.04
CA ALA A 715 -46.12 12.42 -35.77
C ALA A 715 -47.00 11.44 -36.56
N ASP A 716 -46.73 11.25 -37.85
CA ASP A 716 -47.48 10.32 -38.72
C ASP A 716 -47.40 8.87 -38.22
N LYS A 717 -46.24 8.43 -37.73
CA LYS A 717 -46.07 7.08 -37.16
C LYS A 717 -46.73 6.90 -35.79
N MET A 718 -47.09 7.99 -35.11
CA MET A 718 -47.61 8.01 -33.73
C MET A 718 -48.99 8.67 -33.57
N GLY A 719 -49.81 8.68 -34.61
CA GLY A 719 -51.23 9.07 -34.56
C GLY A 719 -51.56 10.43 -35.17
N GLY A 720 -50.61 11.06 -35.88
CA GLY A 720 -50.80 12.32 -36.60
C GLY A 720 -50.81 13.56 -35.70
N PRO A 721 -51.04 14.76 -36.28
CA PRO A 721 -51.22 16.00 -35.52
C PRO A 721 -52.50 15.95 -34.66
N ILE A 722 -52.47 16.60 -33.49
CA ILE A 722 -53.56 16.62 -32.53
C ILE A 722 -54.00 18.07 -32.32
N GLU A 723 -55.30 18.34 -32.41
CA GLU A 723 -55.84 19.67 -32.07
C GLU A 723 -55.70 19.92 -30.56
N ARG A 724 -55.30 21.14 -30.17
CA ARG A 724 -55.06 21.52 -28.77
C ARG A 724 -56.23 21.16 -27.84
N ASP A 725 -57.45 21.38 -28.30
CA ASP A 725 -58.67 21.18 -27.51
C ASP A 725 -59.09 19.71 -27.40
N LYS A 726 -58.54 18.81 -28.24
CA LYS A 726 -58.88 17.38 -28.30
C LYS A 726 -57.82 16.47 -27.67
N LEU A 727 -56.87 17.03 -26.91
CA LEU A 727 -55.82 16.23 -26.29
C LEU A 727 -56.38 15.17 -25.32
N HIS A 728 -57.51 15.46 -24.67
CA HIS A 728 -58.19 14.54 -23.76
C HIS A 728 -58.87 13.35 -24.47
N ASP A 729 -59.21 13.49 -25.75
CA ASP A 729 -59.81 12.43 -26.56
C ASP A 729 -58.76 11.45 -27.12
N PHE A 730 -57.46 11.78 -26.99
CA PHE A 730 -56.38 10.96 -27.50
C PHE A 730 -56.05 9.80 -26.55
N SER A 731 -56.79 8.69 -26.69
CA SER A 731 -56.65 7.49 -25.85
C SER A 731 -55.35 6.72 -26.13
N TRP A 732 -54.24 7.22 -25.59
CA TRP A 732 -52.91 6.59 -25.68
C TRP A 732 -52.71 5.50 -24.62
N GLU A 733 -53.32 5.64 -23.44
CA GLU A 733 -53.18 4.70 -22.31
C GLU A 733 -53.74 3.32 -22.65
N LEU A 734 -54.92 3.29 -23.29
CA LEU A 734 -55.52 2.05 -23.78
C LEU A 734 -54.62 1.37 -24.82
N HIS A 735 -54.06 2.14 -25.75
CA HIS A 735 -53.16 1.62 -26.78
C HIS A 735 -51.88 1.00 -26.18
N ILE A 736 -51.30 1.63 -25.15
CA ILE A 736 -50.14 1.08 -24.45
C ILE A 736 -50.53 -0.21 -23.69
N SER A 737 -51.66 -0.21 -22.99
CA SER A 737 -52.16 -1.37 -22.25
C SER A 737 -52.44 -2.57 -23.17
N GLU A 738 -52.98 -2.32 -24.37
CA GLU A 738 -53.18 -3.34 -25.41
C GLU A 738 -51.86 -3.97 -25.85
N ILE A 739 -50.79 -3.17 -26.01
CA ILE A 739 -49.46 -3.68 -26.35
C ILE A 739 -48.87 -4.51 -25.20
N GLU A 740 -48.97 -4.02 -23.96
CA GLU A 740 -48.46 -4.75 -22.78
C GLU A 740 -49.17 -6.10 -22.61
N PHE A 741 -50.49 -6.14 -22.85
CA PHE A 741 -51.28 -7.37 -22.86
C PHE A 741 -50.86 -8.32 -23.99
N GLU A 742 -50.64 -7.81 -25.21
CA GLU A 742 -50.17 -8.59 -26.36
C GLU A 742 -48.79 -9.20 -26.11
N LEU A 743 -47.87 -8.41 -25.53
CA LEU A 743 -46.50 -8.81 -25.26
C LEU A 743 -46.34 -9.64 -23.98
N LYS A 744 -47.34 -9.61 -23.08
CA LYS A 744 -47.25 -10.13 -21.71
C LYS A 744 -46.04 -9.57 -20.96
N SER A 745 -45.74 -8.30 -21.18
CA SER A 745 -44.59 -7.60 -20.60
C SER A 745 -44.87 -6.11 -20.53
N ASN A 746 -44.38 -5.47 -19.47
CA ASN A 746 -44.35 -4.02 -19.28
C ASN A 746 -43.24 -3.33 -20.11
N VAL A 747 -42.37 -4.10 -20.78
CA VAL A 747 -41.34 -3.59 -21.68
C VAL A 747 -41.91 -3.45 -23.09
N VAL A 748 -42.15 -2.20 -23.50
CA VAL A 748 -42.79 -1.84 -24.76
C VAL A 748 -41.75 -1.31 -25.76
N PRO A 749 -41.52 -2.01 -26.89
CA PRO A 749 -40.69 -1.49 -27.98
C PRO A 749 -41.30 -0.23 -28.60
N ILE A 750 -40.50 0.82 -28.77
CA ILE A 750 -40.98 2.13 -29.26
C ILE A 750 -41.71 2.05 -30.61
N GLY A 751 -41.30 1.15 -31.51
CA GLY A 751 -41.88 0.98 -32.84
C GLY A 751 -43.32 0.43 -32.83
N LYS A 752 -43.70 -0.27 -31.74
CA LYS A 752 -45.08 -0.73 -31.54
C LYS A 752 -46.03 0.39 -31.08
N VAL A 753 -45.51 1.49 -30.54
CA VAL A 753 -46.33 2.63 -30.10
C VAL A 753 -46.86 3.40 -31.31
N LYS A 754 -48.14 3.21 -31.65
CA LYS A 754 -48.83 3.88 -32.77
C LYS A 754 -49.62 5.11 -32.36
N LYS A 755 -49.91 5.28 -31.07
CA LYS A 755 -50.52 6.48 -30.49
C LYS A 755 -49.63 6.96 -29.35
N GLY A 756 -48.81 7.96 -29.62
CA GLY A 756 -47.77 8.44 -28.70
C GLY A 756 -48.08 9.81 -28.10
N THR A 757 -47.73 10.00 -26.83
CA THR A 757 -47.74 11.30 -26.14
C THR A 757 -46.46 12.09 -26.47
N PHE A 758 -46.32 13.28 -25.87
CA PHE A 758 -45.11 14.08 -25.89
C PHE A 758 -43.84 13.25 -25.58
N CYS A 759 -43.86 12.41 -24.55
CA CYS A 759 -42.72 11.55 -24.20
C CYS A 759 -42.35 10.55 -25.30
N HIS A 760 -43.34 9.80 -25.82
CA HIS A 760 -43.09 8.78 -26.83
C HIS A 760 -42.58 9.40 -28.13
N ARG A 761 -43.20 10.51 -28.57
CA ARG A 761 -42.82 11.21 -29.79
C ARG A 761 -41.43 11.84 -29.67
N ALA A 762 -41.15 12.54 -28.56
CA ALA A 762 -39.85 13.16 -28.36
C ALA A 762 -38.70 12.14 -28.28
N LEU A 763 -38.97 10.98 -27.65
CA LEU A 763 -38.01 9.88 -27.60
C LEU A 763 -37.79 9.28 -29.00
N LEU A 764 -38.84 8.95 -29.75
CA LEU A 764 -38.70 8.41 -31.11
C LEU A 764 -37.99 9.41 -32.04
N PHE A 765 -38.31 10.70 -31.94
CA PHE A 765 -37.61 11.76 -32.66
C PHE A 765 -36.12 11.74 -32.34
N LYS A 766 -35.76 11.72 -31.05
CA LYS A 766 -34.35 11.66 -30.61
C LYS A 766 -33.65 10.43 -31.17
N VAL A 767 -34.25 9.25 -31.06
CA VAL A 767 -33.66 7.99 -31.55
C VAL A 767 -33.40 8.05 -33.04
N ILE A 768 -34.40 8.41 -33.85
CA ILE A 768 -34.21 8.47 -35.30
C ILE A 768 -33.21 9.57 -35.68
N ALA A 769 -33.30 10.75 -35.05
CA ALA A 769 -32.37 11.85 -35.26
C ALA A 769 -30.92 11.43 -35.01
N ASP A 770 -30.66 10.70 -33.92
CA ASP A 770 -29.34 10.18 -33.58
C ASP A 770 -28.82 9.16 -34.61
N ARG A 771 -29.70 8.34 -35.21
CA ARG A 771 -29.32 7.39 -36.27
C ARG A 771 -29.03 8.04 -37.62
N ILE A 772 -29.70 9.15 -37.94
CA ILE A 772 -29.52 9.88 -39.20
C ILE A 772 -28.63 11.12 -39.07
N GLY A 773 -28.01 11.35 -37.90
CA GLY A 773 -27.03 12.41 -37.68
C GLY A 773 -27.59 13.82 -37.45
N ILE A 774 -28.87 13.94 -37.07
CA ILE A 774 -29.48 15.22 -36.67
C ILE A 774 -29.23 15.47 -35.18
N ARG A 775 -28.51 16.54 -34.86
CA ARG A 775 -28.21 16.92 -33.47
C ARG A 775 -29.44 17.53 -32.78
N CYS A 776 -29.99 16.81 -31.81
CA CYS A 776 -31.07 17.30 -30.97
C CYS A 776 -30.89 16.89 -29.51
N THR A 777 -31.42 17.70 -28.60
CA THR A 777 -31.53 17.36 -27.18
C THR A 777 -32.82 16.60 -26.92
N LEU A 778 -32.90 15.90 -25.80
CA LEU A 778 -34.13 15.32 -25.28
C LEU A 778 -34.32 15.83 -23.85
N VAL A 779 -35.44 16.51 -23.62
CA VAL A 779 -35.76 17.14 -22.32
C VAL A 779 -37.07 16.57 -21.82
N ARG A 780 -37.09 16.13 -20.57
CA ARG A 780 -38.27 15.71 -19.83
C ARG A 780 -38.81 16.90 -19.03
N GLY A 781 -40.11 17.14 -19.14
CA GLY A 781 -40.85 18.06 -18.28
C GLY A 781 -41.70 17.31 -17.26
N GLU A 782 -42.59 18.05 -16.61
CA GLU A 782 -43.55 17.49 -15.65
C GLU A 782 -44.71 16.78 -16.37
N TYR A 783 -45.47 15.94 -15.64
CA TYR A 783 -46.74 15.34 -16.12
C TYR A 783 -46.68 14.66 -17.51
N ASN A 784 -45.69 13.77 -17.74
CA ASN A 784 -45.49 13.07 -19.03
C ASN A 784 -45.25 14.00 -20.24
N ARG A 785 -44.69 15.19 -20.01
CA ARG A 785 -44.19 16.08 -21.07
C ARG A 785 -42.73 15.75 -21.39
N ALA A 786 -42.38 15.81 -22.67
CA ALA A 786 -41.00 15.83 -23.14
C ALA A 786 -40.94 16.53 -24.50
N TRP A 787 -39.79 17.08 -24.84
CA TRP A 787 -39.58 17.75 -26.11
C TRP A 787 -38.12 17.63 -26.56
N ASN A 788 -37.89 17.94 -27.84
CA ASN A 788 -36.56 18.04 -28.40
C ASN A 788 -36.22 19.50 -28.68
N GLU A 789 -35.00 19.90 -28.31
CA GLU A 789 -34.45 21.18 -28.73
C GLU A 789 -33.38 20.96 -29.79
N VAL A 790 -33.44 21.74 -30.87
CA VAL A 790 -32.46 21.76 -31.96
C VAL A 790 -31.81 23.12 -32.04
N GLU A 791 -30.55 23.16 -32.48
CA GLU A 791 -29.80 24.38 -32.70
C GLU A 791 -29.66 24.61 -34.21
N LEU A 792 -30.22 25.72 -34.69
CA LEU A 792 -30.31 26.04 -36.12
C LEU A 792 -29.81 27.46 -36.35
N VAL A 793 -29.11 27.68 -37.47
CA VAL A 793 -28.77 29.02 -37.95
C VAL A 793 -29.97 29.56 -38.72
N ASP A 794 -30.34 30.81 -38.46
CA ASP A 794 -31.39 31.48 -39.23
C ASP A 794 -30.86 31.94 -40.58
N ASP A 795 -31.72 31.91 -41.60
CA ASP A 795 -31.37 32.45 -42.92
C ASP A 795 -31.10 33.96 -42.80
N SER A 796 -30.03 34.42 -43.47
CA SER A 796 -29.67 35.85 -43.54
C SER A 796 -30.88 36.67 -44.00
N PRO A 797 -31.32 37.68 -43.24
CA PRO A 797 -32.20 38.69 -43.81
C PRO A 797 -31.38 39.43 -44.87
N GLN A 798 -31.78 39.30 -46.14
CA GLN A 798 -31.27 40.01 -47.34
C GLN A 798 -30.17 39.33 -48.19
N GLY A 799 -29.91 38.02 -48.06
CA GLY A 799 -29.13 37.30 -49.08
C GLY A 799 -27.65 37.75 -49.20
N ILE A 800 -27.10 38.30 -48.12
CA ILE A 800 -25.66 38.62 -48.05
C ILE A 800 -24.93 37.35 -47.61
N ALA A 801 -24.34 36.65 -48.59
CA ALA A 801 -23.46 35.52 -48.32
C ALA A 801 -22.25 35.98 -47.49
N GLY A 802 -22.08 35.44 -46.29
CA GLY A 802 -20.86 35.62 -45.48
C GLY A 802 -21.04 36.05 -44.02
N LEU A 803 -22.26 36.38 -43.56
CA LEU A 803 -22.52 36.64 -42.14
C LEU A 803 -22.92 35.35 -41.42
N LEU A 804 -22.00 34.78 -40.62
CA LEU A 804 -22.29 33.70 -39.66
C LEU A 804 -23.18 34.26 -38.54
N LEU A 805 -24.50 34.17 -38.71
CA LEU A 805 -25.44 34.46 -37.63
C LEU A 805 -25.28 33.42 -36.50
N PRO A 806 -25.39 33.84 -35.23
CA PRO A 806 -25.32 32.89 -34.12
C PRO A 806 -26.48 31.91 -34.21
N ALA A 807 -26.20 30.63 -33.98
CA ALA A 807 -27.23 29.60 -33.97
C ALA A 807 -28.22 29.86 -32.81
N LYS A 808 -29.50 29.60 -33.07
CA LYS A 808 -30.59 29.75 -32.11
C LYS A 808 -31.19 28.41 -31.76
N LYS A 809 -31.65 28.27 -30.53
CA LYS A 809 -32.29 27.05 -30.02
C LYS A 809 -33.81 27.11 -30.26
N TYR A 810 -34.35 26.03 -30.80
CA TYR A 810 -35.76 25.86 -31.11
C TYR A 810 -36.29 24.59 -30.47
N ILE A 811 -37.50 24.64 -29.90
CA ILE A 811 -38.27 23.46 -29.52
C ILE A 811 -39.00 22.96 -30.77
N VAL A 812 -38.93 21.66 -31.02
CA VAL A 812 -39.64 21.00 -32.11
C VAL A 812 -41.05 20.63 -31.63
N ASP A 813 -42.09 21.21 -32.24
CA ASP A 813 -43.46 20.76 -32.01
C ASP A 813 -43.66 19.40 -32.69
N LEU A 814 -44.08 18.41 -31.90
CA LEU A 814 -44.37 17.04 -32.34
C LEU A 814 -45.84 16.66 -32.14
N MET A 815 -46.66 17.57 -31.58
CA MET A 815 -48.01 17.29 -31.13
C MET A 815 -49.06 18.07 -31.91
N PHE A 816 -48.97 19.40 -31.93
CA PHE A 816 -50.04 20.25 -32.46
C PHE A 816 -49.78 20.62 -33.93
N GLU A 817 -48.62 21.19 -34.21
CA GLU A 817 -48.17 21.51 -35.55
C GLU A 817 -46.82 20.81 -35.82
N PRO A 818 -46.80 19.50 -36.13
CA PRO A 818 -45.56 18.74 -36.31
C PRO A 818 -44.58 19.40 -37.28
N GLY A 819 -43.40 19.75 -36.76
CA GLY A 819 -42.35 20.44 -37.49
C GLY A 819 -42.33 21.96 -37.33
N PHE A 820 -43.30 22.55 -36.63
CA PHE A 820 -43.21 23.95 -36.22
C PHE A 820 -42.06 24.14 -35.21
N LEU A 821 -41.23 25.15 -35.45
CA LEU A 821 -40.02 25.41 -34.67
C LEU A 821 -40.23 26.60 -33.74
N ILE A 822 -40.47 26.30 -32.47
CA ILE A 822 -40.80 27.30 -31.45
C ILE A 822 -39.50 27.87 -30.87
N LYS A 823 -39.29 29.18 -30.96
CA LYS A 823 -38.07 29.81 -30.46
C LYS A 823 -37.95 29.64 -28.93
N ARG A 824 -36.83 29.09 -28.45
CA ARG A 824 -36.61 28.90 -27.00
C ARG A 824 -36.68 30.23 -26.26
N GLY A 825 -37.50 30.30 -25.21
CA GLY A 825 -37.73 31.49 -24.39
C GLY A 825 -38.85 32.41 -24.88
N SER A 826 -39.63 32.00 -25.89
CA SER A 826 -40.88 32.68 -26.25
C SER A 826 -42.04 32.24 -25.36
N ALA A 827 -43.12 33.02 -25.31
CA ALA A 827 -44.33 32.66 -24.57
C ALA A 827 -44.95 31.36 -25.10
N GLU A 828 -44.87 31.11 -26.41
CA GLU A 828 -45.34 29.86 -27.01
C GLU A 828 -44.50 28.65 -26.55
N ALA A 829 -43.19 28.84 -26.35
CA ALA A 829 -42.31 27.79 -25.84
C ALA A 829 -42.66 27.39 -24.41
N ASP A 830 -43.01 28.36 -23.57
CA ASP A 830 -43.39 28.08 -22.19
C ASP A 830 -44.79 27.46 -22.11
N GLN A 831 -45.72 27.91 -22.95
CA GLN A 831 -47.01 27.21 -23.11
C GLN A 831 -46.79 25.75 -23.52
N TYR A 832 -45.98 25.47 -24.55
CA TYR A 832 -45.73 24.10 -24.99
C TYR A 832 -45.18 23.18 -23.90
N LYS A 833 -44.41 23.72 -22.94
CA LYS A 833 -43.88 22.95 -21.80
C LYS A 833 -44.90 22.67 -20.70
N HIS A 834 -45.94 23.49 -20.57
CA HIS A 834 -46.84 23.52 -19.41
C HIS A 834 -48.34 23.33 -19.72
N ILE A 835 -48.74 23.21 -21.00
CA ILE A 835 -50.12 22.90 -21.41
C ILE A 835 -50.58 21.56 -20.84
#